data_AF-A0A5K3EY54-F1
#
_entry.id   AF-A0A5K3EY54-F1
#
_cell.length_a   1.000
_cell.length_b   1.000
_cell.length_c   1.000
_cell.angle_alpha   90.00
_cell.angle_beta   90.00
_cell.angle_gamma   90.00
#
_symmetry.space_group_name_H-M   'P 1'
#
loop_
_entity.id
_entity.type
_entity.pdbx_description
1 polymer ?
#
loop_
_entity_poly.entity_id
_entity_poly.type
_entity_poly.pdbx_seq_one_letter_code
_entity_poly.pdbx_strand_id
1 'polypeptide(L)'
;MRLCRILYSLLGQHAPAKLLPQLFQEAVFNEVNIQMIDRKLQEVLFSKRIPSYTVSKEACDKLSEHGINAYERSGGDAAMYINLPPLLGPDVKHHFEGIASELSKPYFNCIRSLSKLPKPPTHWKFIPGWTSYANGTAISVDCPSEEGLVFDTEVLVKESNAPIIAVAASVNGWYLWVSPRLFEPPVEPTNMVTLADLIPLYSPGTSLSSPKCIVGHFVSYDRARITEEYLTDPTGLRFLDTMSLHICVSGLTSTQRHIKMASDKHLYNNKLFKDFVAELNAKRGSTNQSDVESLEWIKEASLNSLVEVYKLYCKKDPPQDKSLRVIFEKGSRKDVIKNFQKLVTYCALDVHMTFDIFQCLWKLFTERFPHPLTFYGLLEMGSMYLPVNRSWVDFQERANQAYADLNTKQKTMLQKLAEDALKRHNGNDKSYERDPWLWDLDWSKPKKPASKSEDAQYIASLPKWYRELIPKPIKDHYKEGPTLVTAQMKIAPKLLRLCWNGLPLHFDQTLKWGTLIPGRVPKPVGDPQFYKQNSNLKENRSSHALSIQSPQSQILPSITVVKTAAAGPRLLQFPYREYLQYWEKEIEKRLFDLNSRVAFKNRVDPTPRDKFLLDELRRSVEVMPLDFDVMHRLIASFKQVSEECKVEQFATEKLTLPIYEYLGELQVKGALFWQNKHRYDTRRCGMVGRQKIHRRTTTDTINPEIATCWFCPLPNEVAFSVLPCFVIFWMTMAWRCYT
;
A
#
# COMPACT_ATOMS: atom_id res chain seq x y z
N MET A 1 17.09 -20.82 -4.61
CA MET A 1 17.54 -22.09 -5.23
C MET A 1 18.04 -21.92 -6.68
N ARG A 2 17.26 -21.48 -7.69
CA ARG A 2 17.80 -21.33 -9.08
C ARG A 2 18.90 -20.27 -9.19
N LEU A 3 18.84 -19.15 -8.47
CA LEU A 3 19.95 -18.17 -8.38
C LEU A 3 21.23 -18.81 -7.83
N CYS A 4 21.08 -19.64 -6.78
CA CYS A 4 22.18 -20.46 -6.25
C CYS A 4 22.68 -21.50 -7.26
N ARG A 5 21.81 -22.13 -8.08
CA ARG A 5 22.18 -23.12 -9.11
C ARG A 5 22.78 -22.51 -10.38
N ILE A 6 22.38 -21.31 -10.79
CA ILE A 6 22.99 -20.56 -11.89
C ILE A 6 24.38 -20.08 -11.47
N LEU A 7 24.50 -19.58 -10.23
CA LEU A 7 25.80 -19.42 -9.59
C LEU A 7 26.55 -20.75 -9.52
N TYR A 8 25.94 -21.87 -9.14
CA TYR A 8 26.60 -23.19 -9.08
C TYR A 8 26.97 -23.80 -10.43
N SER A 9 26.36 -23.37 -11.55
CA SER A 9 26.71 -23.83 -12.90
C SER A 9 27.78 -22.95 -13.53
N LEU A 10 27.74 -21.63 -13.29
CA LEU A 10 28.79 -20.69 -13.70
C LEU A 10 30.06 -20.86 -12.84
N LEU A 11 29.90 -21.07 -11.53
CA LEU A 11 30.97 -21.53 -10.62
C LEU A 11 31.23 -23.04 -10.76
N GLY A 12 30.40 -23.80 -11.46
CA GLY A 12 30.57 -25.24 -11.64
C GLY A 12 31.83 -25.60 -12.45
N GLN A 13 32.33 -24.65 -13.24
CA GLN A 13 33.59 -24.74 -13.97
C GLN A 13 34.80 -24.17 -13.20
N HIS A 14 34.58 -23.56 -12.03
CA HIS A 14 35.62 -22.97 -11.19
C HIS A 14 35.58 -23.56 -9.78
N ALA A 15 36.57 -24.40 -9.45
CA ALA A 15 36.63 -25.20 -8.23
C ALA A 15 36.18 -24.42 -6.97
N PRO A 16 35.32 -25.01 -6.11
CA PRO A 16 34.76 -24.32 -4.96
C PRO A 16 35.87 -23.83 -4.02
N ALA A 17 35.75 -22.57 -3.58
CA ALA A 17 36.71 -21.93 -2.70
C ALA A 17 36.91 -22.75 -1.42
N LYS A 18 38.06 -23.42 -1.30
CA LYS A 18 38.42 -24.20 -0.12
C LYS A 18 38.80 -23.27 1.02
N LEU A 19 37.98 -23.23 2.06
CA LEU A 19 38.37 -22.74 3.39
C LEU A 19 39.45 -23.69 3.95
N LEU A 20 40.71 -23.30 3.83
CA LEU A 20 41.84 -24.01 4.43
C LEU A 20 42.16 -23.40 5.80
N PRO A 21 42.04 -24.16 6.90
CA PRO A 21 42.45 -23.68 8.22
C PRO A 21 43.96 -23.87 8.39
N GLN A 22 44.75 -22.82 8.14
CA GLN A 22 45.98 -22.46 8.89
C GLN A 22 46.83 -21.42 8.14
N LEU A 23 46.99 -20.24 8.76
CA LEU A 23 48.20 -19.42 8.92
C LEU A 23 47.71 -18.02 9.33
N PHE A 24 47.88 -17.66 10.60
CA PHE A 24 47.48 -16.36 11.13
C PHE A 24 48.35 -15.25 10.52
N GLN A 25 47.87 -14.62 9.43
CA GLN A 25 48.36 -13.31 9.03
C GLN A 25 47.72 -12.25 9.95
N GLU A 26 48.51 -11.25 10.33
CA GLU A 26 48.00 -10.13 11.15
C GLU A 26 46.84 -9.42 10.43
N ALA A 27 45.82 -9.02 11.21
CA ALA A 27 44.70 -8.25 10.68
C ALA A 27 45.22 -6.93 10.09
N VAL A 28 44.85 -6.68 8.83
CA VAL A 28 45.26 -5.48 8.10
C VAL A 28 44.36 -4.33 8.51
N PHE A 29 44.93 -3.19 8.89
CA PHE A 29 44.19 -1.96 9.20
C PHE A 29 44.61 -0.82 8.27
N ASN A 30 43.69 0.09 7.98
CA ASN A 30 43.96 1.30 7.21
C ASN A 30 44.46 2.47 8.09
N GLU A 31 44.61 3.64 7.47
CA GLU A 31 45.04 4.91 8.08
C GLU A 31 44.23 5.38 9.31
N VAL A 32 42.98 4.94 9.45
CA VAL A 32 42.03 5.34 10.50
C VAL A 32 41.58 4.14 11.35
N ASN A 33 42.45 3.11 11.44
CA ASN A 33 42.24 1.88 12.20
C ASN A 33 40.98 1.06 11.81
N ILE A 34 40.44 1.23 10.60
CA ILE A 34 39.40 0.35 10.05
C ILE A 34 40.06 -0.93 9.56
N GLN A 35 39.49 -2.08 9.95
CA GLN A 35 39.94 -3.39 9.50
C GLN A 35 39.64 -3.61 8.01
N MET A 36 40.65 -4.06 7.28
CA MET A 36 40.62 -4.30 5.84
C MET A 36 40.60 -5.80 5.54
N ILE A 37 40.12 -6.15 4.35
CA ILE A 37 40.27 -7.49 3.77
C ILE A 37 41.75 -7.89 3.62
N ASP A 38 42.04 -9.20 3.60
CA ASP A 38 43.42 -9.74 3.49
C ASP A 38 44.21 -9.19 2.27
N ARG A 39 45.53 -9.05 2.42
CA ARG A 39 46.43 -8.54 1.38
C ARG A 39 46.40 -9.34 0.09
N LYS A 40 46.23 -10.67 0.12
CA LYS A 40 46.14 -11.48 -1.12
C LYS A 40 44.81 -11.22 -1.82
N LEU A 41 43.73 -11.05 -1.06
CA LEU A 41 42.43 -10.69 -1.62
C LEU A 41 42.44 -9.27 -2.21
N GLN A 42 43.13 -8.32 -1.57
CA GLN A 42 43.40 -6.98 -2.15
C GLN A 42 44.19 -7.09 -3.46
N GLU A 43 45.23 -7.92 -3.49
CA GLU A 43 46.05 -8.14 -4.69
C GLU A 43 45.25 -8.74 -5.85
N VAL A 44 44.32 -9.68 -5.59
CA VAL A 44 43.41 -10.23 -6.61
C VAL A 44 42.37 -9.21 -7.07
N LEU A 45 41.75 -8.45 -6.17
CA LEU A 45 40.65 -7.53 -6.52
C LEU A 45 41.13 -6.23 -7.18
N PHE A 46 42.29 -5.72 -6.78
CA PHE A 46 42.84 -4.45 -7.29
C PHE A 46 43.99 -4.64 -8.28
N SER A 47 44.42 -5.89 -8.53
CA SER A 47 45.61 -6.24 -9.34
C SER A 47 46.86 -5.43 -8.99
N LYS A 48 46.95 -5.07 -7.71
CA LYS A 48 48.01 -4.25 -7.14
C LYS A 48 48.22 -4.65 -5.69
N ARG A 49 49.45 -5.02 -5.38
CA ARG A 49 49.87 -5.25 -3.99
C ARG A 49 49.92 -3.92 -3.24
N ILE A 50 49.11 -3.79 -2.19
CA ILE A 50 49.12 -2.63 -1.29
C ILE A 50 49.97 -3.03 -0.06
N PRO A 51 51.18 -2.47 0.14
CA PRO A 51 52.05 -2.88 1.25
C PRO A 51 51.61 -2.25 2.59
N SER A 52 51.27 -0.96 2.59
CA SER A 52 50.94 -0.15 3.76
C SER A 52 49.86 0.88 3.43
N TYR A 53 49.28 1.47 4.47
CA TYR A 53 48.40 2.63 4.37
C TYR A 53 49.07 3.83 5.05
N THR A 54 48.86 5.03 4.51
CA THR A 54 49.51 6.26 4.99
C THR A 54 48.50 7.11 5.76
N VAL A 55 48.82 7.47 7.00
CA VAL A 55 47.89 8.20 7.88
C VAL A 55 47.47 9.55 7.27
N SER A 56 46.19 9.69 6.96
CA SER A 56 45.60 10.95 6.51
C SER A 56 45.11 11.75 7.71
N LYS A 57 45.84 12.81 8.08
CA LYS A 57 45.46 13.71 9.18
C LYS A 57 44.09 14.35 8.93
N GLU A 58 43.86 14.85 7.72
CA GLU A 58 42.57 15.46 7.32
C GLU A 58 41.38 14.52 7.55
N ALA A 59 41.53 13.23 7.24
CA ALA A 59 40.50 12.24 7.49
C ALA A 59 40.30 11.98 8.99
N CYS A 60 41.38 11.88 9.78
CA CYS A 60 41.31 11.70 11.23
C CYS A 60 40.64 12.90 11.92
N ASP A 61 41.03 14.12 11.55
CA ASP A 61 40.49 15.36 12.10
C ASP A 61 38.99 15.46 11.82
N LYS A 62 38.57 15.16 10.58
CA LYS A 62 37.15 15.19 10.18
C LYS A 62 36.29 14.10 10.82
N LEU A 63 36.86 12.93 11.11
CA LEU A 63 36.20 11.91 11.92
C LEU A 63 36.05 12.37 13.38
N SER A 64 37.05 13.09 13.92
CA SER A 64 36.99 13.63 15.27
C SER A 64 35.91 14.72 15.44
N GLU A 65 35.69 15.57 14.42
CA GLU A 65 34.55 16.53 14.38
C GLU A 65 33.18 15.85 14.50
N HIS A 66 33.09 14.59 14.04
CA HIS A 66 31.89 13.75 14.13
C HIS A 66 31.87 12.84 15.38
N GLY A 67 32.83 12.99 16.30
CA GLY A 67 32.91 12.20 17.53
C GLY A 67 33.42 10.76 17.32
N ILE A 68 34.06 10.47 16.20
CA ILE A 68 34.62 9.15 15.87
C ILE A 68 36.13 9.18 16.16
N ASN A 69 36.59 8.37 17.11
CA ASN A 69 38.02 8.26 17.40
C ASN A 69 38.72 7.37 16.35
N ALA A 70 39.50 7.99 15.46
CA ALA A 70 40.30 7.30 14.46
C ALA A 70 41.63 6.74 14.99
N TYR A 71 42.06 7.15 16.19
CA TYR A 71 43.36 6.81 16.77
C TYR A 71 43.33 5.55 17.66
N GLU A 72 42.19 5.27 18.29
CA GLU A 72 42.00 4.07 19.11
C GLU A 72 41.57 2.87 18.26
N ARG A 73 42.15 1.70 18.56
CA ARG A 73 41.77 0.42 17.93
C ARG A 73 40.70 -0.28 18.76
N SER A 74 39.49 -0.34 18.24
CA SER A 74 38.55 -1.40 18.58
C SER A 74 39.18 -2.76 18.28
N GLY A 75 38.94 -3.78 19.10
CA GLY A 75 39.37 -5.15 18.81
C GLY A 75 38.78 -5.61 17.47
N GLY A 76 39.64 -5.98 16.52
CA GLY A 76 39.23 -6.46 15.20
C GLY A 76 38.80 -7.93 15.22
N ASP A 77 37.93 -8.30 14.29
CA ASP A 77 37.54 -9.69 14.07
C ASP A 77 38.72 -10.53 13.55
N ALA A 78 38.66 -11.85 13.73
CA ALA A 78 39.67 -12.74 13.15
C ALA A 78 39.72 -12.61 11.62
N ALA A 79 40.93 -12.45 11.05
CA ALA A 79 41.10 -12.26 9.62
C ALA A 79 40.59 -13.49 8.82
N MET A 80 39.47 -13.34 8.12
CA MET A 80 38.91 -14.39 7.28
C MET A 80 39.59 -14.43 5.91
N TYR A 81 40.05 -15.62 5.51
CA TYR A 81 40.69 -15.86 4.22
C TYR A 81 39.72 -16.51 3.22
N ILE A 82 39.64 -15.95 2.02
CA ILE A 82 38.88 -16.49 0.88
C ILE A 82 39.81 -16.56 -0.31
N ASN A 83 40.06 -17.78 -0.81
CA ASN A 83 40.77 -17.97 -2.07
C ASN A 83 39.78 -17.83 -3.23
N LEU A 84 39.83 -16.71 -3.96
CA LEU A 84 39.01 -16.51 -5.15
C LEU A 84 39.61 -17.19 -6.39
N PRO A 85 38.80 -17.64 -7.36
CA PRO A 85 39.30 -18.02 -8.68
C PRO A 85 39.91 -16.81 -9.41
N PRO A 86 40.77 -17.02 -10.41
CA PRO A 86 41.34 -15.94 -11.22
C PRO A 86 40.24 -15.08 -11.86
N LEU A 87 40.44 -13.75 -11.85
CA LEU A 87 39.55 -12.83 -12.54
C LEU A 87 39.70 -12.94 -14.07
N LEU A 88 38.61 -12.66 -14.79
CA LEU A 88 38.60 -12.58 -16.25
C LEU A 88 39.05 -11.19 -16.70
N GLY A 89 40.36 -10.98 -16.72
CA GLY A 89 40.99 -9.71 -17.06
C GLY A 89 41.69 -9.05 -15.87
N PRO A 90 42.20 -7.82 -16.04
CA PRO A 90 43.13 -7.21 -15.11
C PRO A 90 42.50 -6.59 -13.87
N ASP A 91 41.17 -6.56 -13.70
CA ASP A 91 40.51 -6.09 -12.48
C ASP A 91 39.06 -6.59 -12.40
N VAL A 92 38.38 -6.27 -11.30
CA VAL A 92 36.96 -6.60 -11.07
C VAL A 92 36.03 -6.00 -12.13
N LYS A 93 36.34 -4.82 -12.67
CA LYS A 93 35.51 -4.17 -13.69
C LYS A 93 35.57 -4.96 -15.00
N HIS A 94 36.77 -5.27 -15.49
CA HIS A 94 36.97 -6.08 -16.70
C HIS A 94 36.36 -7.48 -16.56
N HIS A 95 36.43 -8.08 -15.36
CA HIS A 95 35.78 -9.35 -15.07
C HIS A 95 34.26 -9.31 -15.26
N PHE A 96 33.58 -8.29 -14.71
CA PHE A 96 32.14 -8.12 -14.90
C PHE A 96 31.78 -7.71 -16.33
N GLU A 97 32.59 -6.89 -17.01
CA GLU A 97 32.41 -6.55 -18.43
C GLU A 97 32.54 -7.80 -19.32
N GLY A 98 33.52 -8.67 -19.04
CA GLY A 98 33.74 -9.93 -19.75
C GLY A 98 32.58 -10.92 -19.58
N ILE A 99 32.22 -11.25 -18.34
CA ILE A 99 31.08 -12.15 -18.04
C ILE A 99 29.80 -11.61 -18.66
N ALA A 100 29.51 -10.32 -18.48
CA ALA A 100 28.29 -9.73 -19.01
C ALA A 100 28.27 -9.72 -20.54
N SER A 101 29.41 -9.49 -21.18
CA SER A 101 29.53 -9.56 -22.64
C SER A 101 29.26 -10.98 -23.16
N GLU A 102 29.84 -11.99 -22.52
CA GLU A 102 29.63 -13.40 -22.90
C GLU A 102 28.16 -13.83 -22.75
N LEU A 103 27.56 -13.57 -21.60
CA LEU A 103 26.17 -13.97 -21.29
C LEU A 103 25.12 -13.18 -22.09
N SER A 104 25.39 -11.91 -22.40
CA SER A 104 24.47 -11.07 -23.19
C SER A 104 24.53 -11.33 -24.70
N LYS A 105 25.70 -11.70 -25.22
CA LYS A 105 25.97 -11.88 -26.66
C LYS A 105 24.92 -12.71 -27.42
N PRO A 106 24.48 -13.90 -26.97
CA PRO A 106 23.43 -14.64 -27.69
C PRO A 106 22.15 -13.83 -27.82
N TYR A 107 21.65 -13.23 -26.73
CA TYR A 107 20.42 -12.44 -26.74
C TYR A 107 20.54 -11.13 -27.54
N PHE A 108 21.72 -10.49 -27.52
CA PHE A 108 22.04 -9.37 -28.41
C PHE A 108 21.91 -9.77 -29.89
N ASN A 109 22.34 -10.98 -30.28
CA ASN A 109 22.18 -11.47 -31.64
C ASN A 109 20.70 -11.69 -31.98
N CYS A 110 19.92 -12.32 -31.09
CA CYS A 110 18.49 -12.54 -31.30
C CYS A 110 17.75 -11.22 -31.59
N ILE A 111 17.96 -10.18 -30.77
CA ILE A 111 17.28 -8.88 -30.94
C ILE A 111 17.87 -8.02 -32.06
N ARG A 112 19.16 -8.15 -32.38
CA ARG A 112 19.76 -7.50 -33.55
C ARG A 112 19.28 -8.10 -34.86
N SER A 113 18.86 -9.38 -34.87
CA SER A 113 18.25 -10.00 -36.03
C SER A 113 16.91 -9.35 -36.40
N LEU A 114 16.12 -8.89 -35.41
CA LEU A 114 14.86 -8.15 -35.56
C LEU A 114 15.08 -6.74 -36.13
N SER A 115 15.47 -6.66 -37.40
CA SER A 115 15.80 -5.42 -38.10
C SER A 115 14.62 -4.81 -38.86
N LYS A 116 13.74 -5.64 -39.44
CA LYS A 116 12.53 -5.22 -40.17
C LYS A 116 11.52 -6.37 -40.25
N LEU A 117 10.25 -6.08 -40.00
CA LEU A 117 9.17 -7.06 -40.21
C LEU A 117 8.70 -7.10 -41.68
N PRO A 118 8.30 -8.28 -42.20
CA PRO A 118 7.57 -8.38 -43.46
C PRO A 118 6.15 -7.79 -43.33
N LYS A 119 5.48 -7.55 -44.46
CA LYS A 119 4.07 -7.12 -44.44
C LYS A 119 3.19 -8.19 -43.78
N PRO A 120 2.23 -7.84 -42.90
CA PRO A 120 1.30 -8.80 -42.33
C PRO A 120 0.41 -9.41 -43.42
N PRO A 121 -0.06 -10.67 -43.26
CA PRO A 121 -0.99 -11.28 -44.18
C PRO A 121 -2.34 -10.55 -44.16
N THR A 122 -3.00 -10.50 -45.33
CA THR A 122 -4.32 -9.85 -45.49
C THR A 122 -5.48 -10.70 -44.97
N HIS A 123 -5.28 -12.01 -44.80
CA HIS A 123 -6.27 -12.94 -44.31
C HIS A 123 -5.62 -14.03 -43.45
N TRP A 124 -6.19 -14.28 -42.27
CA TRP A 124 -5.68 -15.22 -41.29
C TRP A 124 -6.46 -16.55 -41.35
N LYS A 125 -5.78 -17.69 -41.31
CA LYS A 125 -6.44 -19.01 -41.23
C LYS A 125 -6.88 -19.30 -39.79
N PHE A 126 -8.08 -19.83 -39.64
CA PHE A 126 -8.61 -20.31 -38.35
C PHE A 126 -8.29 -21.80 -38.19
N ILE A 127 -7.07 -22.09 -37.74
CA ILE A 127 -6.52 -23.44 -37.55
C ILE A 127 -5.92 -23.51 -36.14
N PRO A 128 -6.21 -24.54 -35.32
CA PRO A 128 -5.67 -24.65 -33.96
C PRO A 128 -4.15 -24.83 -33.95
N GLY A 129 -3.49 -24.31 -32.92
CA GLY A 129 -2.02 -24.30 -32.83
C GLY A 129 -1.39 -23.18 -33.65
N TRP A 130 -0.10 -23.30 -33.96
CA TRP A 130 0.66 -22.30 -34.69
C TRP A 130 0.53 -22.45 -36.22
N THR A 131 0.22 -21.34 -36.90
CA THR A 131 0.35 -21.20 -38.36
C THR A 131 1.38 -20.12 -38.68
N SER A 132 2.38 -20.46 -39.48
CA SER A 132 3.38 -19.54 -40.06
C SER A 132 2.87 -18.94 -41.37
N TYR A 133 3.13 -17.64 -41.58
CA TYR A 133 2.78 -16.85 -42.76
C TYR A 133 4.05 -16.21 -43.31
N ALA A 134 4.71 -16.91 -44.24
CA ALA A 134 5.95 -16.51 -44.88
C ALA A 134 5.83 -16.66 -46.40
N ASN A 135 6.40 -15.72 -47.16
CA ASN A 135 6.43 -15.73 -48.63
C ASN A 135 5.06 -15.96 -49.32
N GLY A 136 3.97 -15.47 -48.72
CA GLY A 136 2.60 -15.67 -49.21
C GLY A 136 1.99 -17.05 -48.95
N THR A 137 2.75 -17.97 -48.34
CA THR A 137 2.28 -19.29 -47.90
C THR A 137 1.80 -19.24 -46.46
N ALA A 138 0.87 -20.13 -46.08
CA ALA A 138 0.33 -20.24 -44.73
C ALA A 138 0.33 -21.72 -44.30
N ILE A 139 1.28 -22.10 -43.44
CA ILE A 139 1.68 -23.49 -43.13
C ILE A 139 1.57 -23.73 -41.62
N SER A 140 1.03 -24.87 -41.20
CA SER A 140 0.98 -25.27 -39.78
C SER A 140 2.39 -25.64 -39.29
N VAL A 141 2.77 -25.18 -38.10
CA VAL A 141 4.09 -25.44 -37.48
C VAL A 141 3.90 -25.74 -35.99
N ASP A 142 4.88 -26.37 -35.34
CA ASP A 142 4.81 -26.64 -33.89
C ASP A 142 5.09 -25.39 -33.05
N CYS A 143 6.01 -24.54 -33.49
CA CYS A 143 6.33 -23.24 -32.89
C CYS A 143 7.01 -22.32 -33.93
N PRO A 144 7.20 -21.02 -33.64
CA PRO A 144 8.00 -20.13 -34.49
C PRO A 144 9.49 -20.50 -34.46
N SER A 145 10.11 -20.60 -35.64
CA SER A 145 11.50 -21.05 -35.84
C SER A 145 12.56 -20.05 -35.39
N GLU A 146 12.29 -18.76 -35.44
CA GLU A 146 13.33 -17.74 -35.18
C GLU A 146 13.62 -17.55 -33.68
N GLU A 147 14.87 -17.17 -33.40
CA GLU A 147 15.36 -16.83 -32.06
C GLU A 147 14.87 -15.45 -31.58
N GLY A 148 14.71 -14.49 -32.49
CA GLY A 148 14.17 -13.16 -32.20
C GLY A 148 12.72 -13.05 -32.68
N LEU A 149 11.79 -12.76 -31.77
CA LEU A 149 10.36 -12.61 -32.07
C LEU A 149 9.81 -11.35 -31.39
N VAL A 150 8.82 -10.71 -32.00
CA VAL A 150 7.90 -9.78 -31.33
C VAL A 150 6.58 -10.51 -31.10
N PHE A 151 5.97 -10.40 -29.91
CA PHE A 151 4.85 -11.24 -29.48
C PHE A 151 3.82 -10.48 -28.63
N ASP A 152 2.55 -10.86 -28.76
CA ASP A 152 1.40 -10.39 -27.98
C ASP A 152 0.31 -11.49 -27.91
N THR A 153 -0.42 -11.61 -26.79
CA THR A 153 -1.51 -12.60 -26.66
C THR A 153 -2.75 -12.12 -25.90
N GLU A 154 -3.91 -12.50 -26.41
CA GLU A 154 -5.21 -12.15 -25.86
C GLU A 154 -5.95 -13.35 -25.25
N VAL A 155 -6.72 -13.04 -24.20
CA VAL A 155 -7.39 -14.00 -23.30
C VAL A 155 -8.86 -13.62 -23.17
N LEU A 156 -9.75 -14.61 -23.21
CA LEU A 156 -11.18 -14.39 -23.00
C LEU A 156 -11.50 -14.39 -21.49
N VAL A 157 -11.36 -13.22 -20.86
CA VAL A 157 -11.30 -13.01 -19.40
C VAL A 157 -12.49 -13.60 -18.63
N LYS A 158 -13.68 -13.65 -19.25
CA LYS A 158 -14.88 -14.23 -18.65
C LYS A 158 -14.91 -15.76 -18.62
N GLU A 159 -14.18 -16.43 -19.50
CA GLU A 159 -14.20 -17.89 -19.64
C GLU A 159 -13.02 -18.55 -18.92
N SER A 160 -11.79 -18.05 -19.08
CA SER A 160 -10.62 -18.57 -18.36
C SER A 160 -9.41 -17.64 -18.45
N ASN A 161 -8.33 -17.98 -17.75
CA ASN A 161 -7.02 -17.30 -17.89
C ASN A 161 -6.17 -17.84 -19.06
N ALA A 162 -6.64 -18.87 -19.77
CA ALA A 162 -5.93 -19.49 -20.89
C ALA A 162 -5.87 -18.55 -22.11
N PRO A 163 -4.76 -18.57 -22.88
CA PRO A 163 -4.67 -17.84 -24.13
C PRO A 163 -5.71 -18.32 -25.14
N ILE A 164 -6.19 -17.39 -25.96
CA ILE A 164 -7.20 -17.64 -27.00
C ILE A 164 -6.64 -17.36 -28.40
N ILE A 165 -5.93 -16.25 -28.55
CA ILE A 165 -5.20 -15.85 -29.75
C ILE A 165 -3.82 -15.36 -29.32
N ALA A 166 -2.78 -15.67 -30.07
CA ALA A 166 -1.50 -14.98 -29.98
C ALA A 166 -0.94 -14.70 -31.36
N VAL A 167 -0.29 -13.55 -31.52
CA VAL A 167 0.40 -13.20 -32.76
C VAL A 167 1.88 -13.01 -32.46
N ALA A 168 2.73 -13.55 -33.33
CA ALA A 168 4.15 -13.24 -33.34
C ALA A 168 4.61 -12.73 -34.70
N ALA A 169 5.71 -11.99 -34.72
CA ALA A 169 6.38 -11.58 -35.94
C ALA A 169 7.89 -11.74 -35.81
N SER A 170 8.51 -12.23 -36.88
CA SER A 170 9.96 -12.31 -37.05
C SER A 170 10.37 -11.59 -38.34
N VAL A 171 11.66 -11.59 -38.67
CA VAL A 171 12.12 -11.09 -39.97
C VAL A 171 11.69 -11.98 -41.15
N ASN A 172 11.38 -13.25 -40.88
CA ASN A 172 11.04 -14.24 -41.92
C ASN A 172 9.53 -14.31 -42.20
N GLY A 173 8.68 -14.03 -41.20
CA GLY A 173 7.25 -14.19 -41.33
C GLY A 173 6.44 -13.71 -40.13
N TRP A 174 5.12 -13.81 -40.29
CA TRP A 174 4.15 -13.64 -39.22
C TRP A 174 3.67 -15.00 -38.72
N TYR A 175 3.26 -15.09 -37.48
CA TYR A 175 2.76 -16.31 -36.86
C TYR A 175 1.46 -16.03 -36.12
N LEU A 176 0.51 -16.94 -36.24
CA LEU A 176 -0.74 -16.91 -35.48
C LEU A 176 -0.87 -18.22 -34.71
N TRP A 177 -1.05 -18.12 -33.40
CA TRP A 177 -1.51 -19.23 -32.57
C TRP A 177 -3.01 -19.08 -32.30
N VAL A 178 -3.77 -20.14 -32.52
CA VAL A 178 -5.21 -20.20 -32.20
C VAL A 178 -5.45 -21.30 -31.18
N SER A 179 -6.11 -20.96 -30.08
CA SER A 179 -6.39 -21.92 -29.00
C SER A 179 -7.33 -23.04 -29.45
N PRO A 180 -7.00 -24.33 -29.18
CA PRO A 180 -7.91 -25.45 -29.40
C PRO A 180 -9.27 -25.29 -28.72
N ARG A 181 -9.33 -24.55 -27.59
CA ARG A 181 -10.57 -24.21 -26.87
C ARG A 181 -11.60 -23.44 -27.71
N LEU A 182 -11.19 -22.82 -28.82
CA LEU A 182 -12.12 -22.17 -29.75
C LEU A 182 -12.94 -23.18 -30.57
N PHE A 183 -12.45 -24.41 -30.74
CA PHE A 183 -13.09 -25.45 -31.55
C PHE A 183 -13.96 -26.38 -30.70
N GLU A 184 -13.41 -26.88 -29.59
CA GLU A 184 -14.09 -27.83 -28.70
C GLU A 184 -14.57 -27.13 -27.42
N PRO A 185 -15.86 -27.21 -27.03
CA PRO A 185 -16.28 -26.79 -25.70
C PRO A 185 -15.65 -27.74 -24.66
N PRO A 186 -15.05 -27.23 -23.58
CA PRO A 186 -14.56 -28.11 -22.52
C PRO A 186 -15.74 -28.87 -21.90
N VAL A 187 -15.55 -30.17 -21.66
CA VAL A 187 -16.60 -31.10 -21.21
C VAL A 187 -17.21 -30.67 -19.87
N GLU A 188 -16.40 -30.03 -19.03
CA GLU A 188 -16.85 -29.28 -17.86
C GLU A 188 -16.35 -27.83 -17.92
N PRO A 189 -17.05 -26.85 -17.31
CA PRO A 189 -16.60 -25.48 -17.19
C PRO A 189 -15.48 -25.34 -16.14
N THR A 190 -14.36 -26.03 -16.36
CA THR A 190 -13.16 -25.87 -15.55
C THR A 190 -12.41 -24.61 -16.00
N ASN A 191 -12.45 -23.59 -15.15
CA ASN A 191 -11.61 -22.39 -15.24
C ASN A 191 -10.10 -22.70 -15.08
N MET A 192 -9.74 -23.98 -14.89
CA MET A 192 -8.38 -24.47 -14.80
C MET A 192 -7.67 -24.38 -16.15
N VAL A 193 -6.40 -24.03 -16.10
CA VAL A 193 -5.48 -23.95 -17.24
C VAL A 193 -4.44 -25.05 -17.06
N THR A 194 -4.27 -25.89 -18.08
CA THR A 194 -3.27 -26.96 -18.13
C THR A 194 -2.11 -26.55 -19.04
N LEU A 195 -0.98 -27.28 -18.99
CA LEU A 195 0.15 -27.00 -19.91
C LEU A 195 -0.22 -27.16 -21.39
N ALA A 196 -1.24 -27.97 -21.72
CA ALA A 196 -1.74 -28.12 -23.09
C ALA A 196 -2.60 -26.94 -23.57
N ASP A 197 -3.07 -26.09 -22.65
CA ASP A 197 -3.78 -24.85 -22.98
C ASP A 197 -2.82 -23.66 -23.24
N LEU A 198 -1.52 -23.84 -22.99
CA LEU A 198 -0.49 -22.79 -23.09
C LEU A 198 0.20 -22.80 -24.46
N ILE A 199 0.89 -21.70 -24.78
CA ILE A 199 1.54 -21.46 -26.05
C ILE A 199 2.99 -21.96 -26.00
N PRO A 200 3.37 -22.98 -26.79
CA PRO A 200 4.77 -23.40 -26.89
C PRO A 200 5.57 -22.44 -27.77
N LEU A 201 6.82 -22.16 -27.39
CA LEU A 201 7.78 -21.38 -28.17
C LEU A 201 9.00 -22.20 -28.62
N TYR A 202 9.13 -23.44 -28.15
CA TYR A 202 10.11 -24.44 -28.58
C TYR A 202 9.39 -25.68 -29.14
N SER A 203 9.98 -26.29 -30.17
CA SER A 203 9.46 -27.54 -30.74
C SER A 203 9.70 -28.72 -29.76
N PRO A 204 8.75 -29.67 -29.63
CA PRO A 204 8.95 -30.88 -28.85
C PRO A 204 10.23 -31.63 -29.23
N GLY A 205 10.99 -32.08 -28.24
CA GLY A 205 12.24 -32.84 -28.45
C GLY A 205 13.47 -32.00 -28.85
N THR A 206 13.35 -30.68 -28.98
CA THR A 206 14.50 -29.79 -29.21
C THR A 206 15.17 -29.36 -27.90
N SER A 207 16.45 -28.94 -27.95
CA SER A 207 17.11 -28.43 -26.75
C SER A 207 16.52 -27.09 -26.32
N LEU A 208 15.85 -27.09 -25.17
CA LEU A 208 15.29 -25.88 -24.57
C LEU A 208 16.36 -24.86 -24.14
N SER A 209 17.65 -25.22 -24.21
CA SER A 209 18.77 -24.34 -23.87
C SER A 209 19.14 -23.33 -24.96
N SER A 210 18.62 -23.45 -26.19
CA SER A 210 18.94 -22.50 -27.26
C SER A 210 18.36 -21.10 -26.94
N PRO A 211 19.10 -20.02 -27.21
CA PRO A 211 18.67 -18.67 -26.86
C PRO A 211 17.49 -18.25 -27.73
N LYS A 212 16.41 -17.77 -27.10
CA LYS A 212 15.27 -17.15 -27.77
C LYS A 212 14.88 -15.90 -26.99
N CYS A 213 14.76 -14.76 -27.67
CA CYS A 213 14.41 -13.47 -27.08
C CYS A 213 13.08 -12.97 -27.65
N ILE A 214 12.09 -12.81 -26.76
CA ILE A 214 10.75 -12.35 -27.09
C ILE A 214 10.63 -10.87 -26.69
N VAL A 215 10.41 -10.01 -27.68
CA VAL A 215 10.09 -8.60 -27.46
C VAL A 215 8.57 -8.46 -27.33
N GLY A 216 8.10 -7.75 -26.32
CA GLY A 216 6.67 -7.48 -26.14
C GLY A 216 6.43 -6.17 -25.40
N HIS A 217 5.19 -5.93 -24.98
CA HIS A 217 4.81 -4.73 -24.24
C HIS A 217 3.96 -5.08 -23.02
N PHE A 218 4.46 -4.82 -21.81
CA PHE A 218 3.91 -5.33 -20.55
C PHE A 218 3.95 -6.87 -20.43
N VAL A 219 5.04 -7.44 -20.94
CA VAL A 219 5.28 -8.88 -21.19
C VAL A 219 4.97 -9.83 -20.04
N SER A 220 4.92 -9.36 -18.79
CA SER A 220 4.47 -10.16 -17.65
C SER A 220 3.08 -10.78 -17.83
N TYR A 221 2.20 -10.16 -18.63
CA TYR A 221 0.90 -10.71 -18.99
C TYR A 221 1.06 -11.87 -19.98
N ASP A 222 1.81 -11.66 -21.05
CA ASP A 222 2.01 -12.60 -22.15
C ASP A 222 2.81 -13.84 -21.71
N ARG A 223 3.90 -13.60 -20.96
CA ARG A 223 4.78 -14.60 -20.35
C ARG A 223 4.00 -15.66 -19.56
N ALA A 224 2.94 -15.26 -18.85
CA ALA A 224 2.11 -16.18 -18.07
C ALA A 224 1.24 -17.13 -18.94
N ARG A 225 1.29 -17.02 -20.27
CA ARG A 225 0.58 -17.86 -21.23
C ARG A 225 1.52 -18.76 -22.05
N ILE A 226 2.82 -18.69 -21.79
CA ILE A 226 3.86 -19.47 -22.46
C ILE A 226 4.12 -20.76 -21.69
N THR A 227 4.23 -21.89 -22.40
CA THR A 227 4.41 -23.23 -21.81
C THR A 227 5.73 -23.35 -21.05
N GLU A 228 6.81 -22.83 -21.62
CA GLU A 228 8.18 -22.96 -21.11
C GLU A 228 8.40 -22.31 -19.74
N GLU A 229 7.57 -21.32 -19.40
CA GLU A 229 7.66 -20.58 -18.13
C GLU A 229 7.18 -21.37 -16.90
N TYR A 230 6.49 -22.49 -17.14
CA TYR A 230 6.05 -23.43 -16.12
C TYR A 230 6.91 -24.69 -16.05
N LEU A 231 7.95 -24.81 -16.89
CA LEU A 231 8.88 -25.93 -16.85
C LEU A 231 9.89 -25.81 -15.70
N THR A 232 10.18 -26.94 -15.06
CA THR A 232 11.17 -27.02 -13.96
C THR A 232 12.59 -26.79 -14.46
N ASP A 233 12.89 -27.27 -15.66
CA ASP A 233 14.21 -27.19 -16.26
C ASP A 233 14.46 -25.78 -16.84
N PRO A 234 15.71 -25.29 -16.81
CA PRO A 234 16.03 -23.96 -17.31
C PRO A 234 15.96 -23.92 -18.84
N THR A 235 15.28 -22.90 -19.38
CA THR A 235 15.24 -22.61 -20.81
C THR A 235 16.14 -21.43 -21.17
N GLY A 236 16.53 -21.34 -22.44
CA GLY A 236 17.16 -20.19 -23.06
C GLY A 236 16.16 -19.09 -23.45
N LEU A 237 14.91 -19.17 -22.98
CA LEU A 237 13.89 -18.17 -23.26
C LEU A 237 14.10 -16.93 -22.38
N ARG A 238 14.16 -15.75 -23.01
CA ARG A 238 14.21 -14.46 -22.31
C ARG A 238 13.21 -13.49 -22.93
N PHE A 239 12.80 -12.52 -22.13
CA PHE A 239 11.79 -11.52 -22.51
C PHE A 239 12.36 -10.12 -22.40
N LEU A 240 12.09 -9.28 -23.40
CA LEU A 240 12.47 -7.88 -23.44
C LEU A 240 11.21 -7.01 -23.51
N ASP A 241 10.89 -6.37 -22.39
CA ASP A 241 9.68 -5.57 -22.25
C ASP A 241 9.91 -4.11 -22.67
N THR A 242 9.25 -3.69 -23.75
CA THR A 242 9.29 -2.30 -24.23
C THR A 242 8.68 -1.30 -23.24
N MET A 243 7.74 -1.72 -22.37
CA MET A 243 7.24 -0.87 -21.29
C MET A 243 8.33 -0.60 -20.26
N SER A 244 9.08 -1.62 -19.85
CA SER A 244 10.24 -1.50 -18.96
C SER A 244 11.36 -0.66 -19.58
N LEU A 245 11.67 -0.85 -20.87
CA LEU A 245 12.64 0.01 -21.58
C LEU A 245 12.22 1.49 -21.59
N HIS A 246 10.93 1.77 -21.84
CA HIS A 246 10.40 3.14 -21.75
C HIS A 246 10.53 3.71 -20.33
N ILE A 247 10.29 2.92 -19.28
CA ILE A 247 10.47 3.35 -17.89
C ILE A 247 11.95 3.67 -17.59
N CYS A 248 12.90 2.89 -18.12
CA CYS A 248 14.33 3.15 -17.96
C CYS A 248 14.80 4.42 -18.69
N VAL A 249 14.26 4.71 -19.89
CA VAL A 249 14.69 5.83 -20.74
C VAL A 249 13.94 7.14 -20.44
N SER A 250 12.64 7.08 -20.17
CA SER A 250 11.76 8.26 -20.02
C SER A 250 10.69 8.10 -18.93
N GLY A 251 10.94 7.25 -17.93
CA GLY A 251 9.98 6.97 -16.85
C GLY A 251 9.65 8.18 -15.98
N LEU A 252 8.36 8.35 -15.66
CA LEU A 252 7.87 9.40 -14.77
C LEU A 252 7.84 8.95 -13.30
N THR A 253 8.26 9.84 -12.40
CA THR A 253 8.04 9.68 -10.95
C THR A 253 6.54 9.68 -10.61
N SER A 254 6.18 9.18 -9.42
CA SER A 254 4.79 9.15 -8.96
C SER A 254 4.09 10.52 -9.03
N THR A 255 4.77 11.61 -8.64
CA THR A 255 4.20 12.96 -8.69
C THR A 255 4.02 13.44 -10.13
N GLN A 256 5.04 13.28 -10.97
CA GLN A 256 4.97 13.63 -12.39
C GLN A 256 3.88 12.85 -13.14
N ARG A 257 3.70 11.56 -12.84
CA ARG A 257 2.63 10.73 -13.41
C ARG A 257 1.23 11.29 -13.07
N HIS A 258 1.00 11.73 -11.84
CA HIS A 258 -0.28 12.36 -11.47
C HIS A 258 -0.50 13.70 -12.20
N ILE A 259 0.54 14.51 -12.36
CA ILE A 259 0.49 15.79 -13.07
C ILE A 259 0.20 15.57 -14.56
N LYS A 260 0.90 14.61 -15.19
CA LYS A 260 0.66 14.16 -16.57
C LYS A 260 -0.79 13.69 -16.76
N MET A 261 -1.27 12.77 -15.92
CA MET A 261 -2.66 12.29 -15.95
C MET A 261 -3.71 13.40 -15.72
N ALA A 262 -3.39 14.43 -14.94
CA ALA A 262 -4.27 15.58 -14.75
C ALA A 262 -4.28 16.48 -16.01
N SER A 263 -3.11 16.71 -16.61
CA SER A 263 -2.96 17.49 -17.84
C SER A 263 -3.66 16.84 -19.04
N ASP A 264 -3.44 15.54 -19.25
CA ASP A 264 -4.02 14.76 -20.37
C ASP A 264 -5.55 14.68 -20.29
N LYS A 265 -6.13 14.87 -19.09
CA LYS A 265 -7.58 14.92 -18.84
C LYS A 265 -8.12 16.36 -18.68
N HIS A 266 -7.29 17.37 -18.89
CA HIS A 266 -7.59 18.79 -18.66
C HIS A 266 -8.13 19.11 -17.24
N LEU A 267 -7.76 18.31 -16.24
CA LEU A 267 -8.18 18.43 -14.85
C LEU A 267 -7.31 19.44 -14.06
N TYR A 268 -7.01 20.59 -14.65
CA TYR A 268 -6.18 21.65 -14.05
C TYR A 268 -6.76 22.23 -12.75
N ASN A 269 -8.05 22.00 -12.49
CA ASN A 269 -8.72 22.35 -11.23
C ASN A 269 -8.39 21.41 -10.06
N ASN A 270 -7.67 20.29 -10.29
CA ASN A 270 -7.23 19.39 -9.24
C ASN A 270 -6.28 20.11 -8.27
N LYS A 271 -6.55 19.99 -6.96
CA LYS A 271 -5.71 20.56 -5.90
C LYS A 271 -4.23 20.21 -6.09
N LEU A 272 -3.90 18.96 -6.44
CA LEU A 272 -2.50 18.53 -6.58
C LEU A 272 -1.78 19.25 -7.75
N PHE A 273 -2.50 19.56 -8.83
CA PHE A 273 -1.96 20.36 -9.95
C PHE A 273 -1.76 21.82 -9.54
N LYS A 274 -2.74 22.40 -8.83
CA LYS A 274 -2.66 23.78 -8.31
C LYS A 274 -1.55 23.96 -7.28
N ASP A 275 -1.44 23.06 -6.31
CA ASP A 275 -0.40 23.08 -5.28
C ASP A 275 0.99 22.97 -5.91
N PHE A 276 1.17 22.11 -6.93
CA PHE A 276 2.44 21.95 -7.66
C PHE A 276 2.83 23.20 -8.45
N VAL A 277 1.89 23.80 -9.20
CA VAL A 277 2.14 25.06 -9.93
C VAL A 277 2.43 26.21 -8.96
N ALA A 278 1.70 26.29 -7.83
CA ALA A 278 1.96 27.28 -6.80
C ALA A 278 3.35 27.12 -6.16
N GLU A 279 3.81 25.89 -5.90
CA GLU A 279 5.15 25.61 -5.38
C GLU A 279 6.26 25.97 -6.39
N LEU A 280 6.06 25.66 -7.68
CA LEU A 280 6.99 26.07 -8.74
C LEU A 280 7.11 27.60 -8.84
N ASN A 281 5.98 28.31 -8.80
CA ASN A 281 5.95 29.76 -8.89
C ASN A 281 6.58 30.41 -7.65
N ALA A 282 6.28 29.88 -6.45
CA ALA A 282 6.87 30.33 -5.19
C ALA A 282 8.40 30.17 -5.14
N LYS A 283 8.95 29.10 -5.75
CA LYS A 283 10.41 28.89 -5.83
C LYS A 283 11.11 29.75 -6.88
N ARG A 284 10.38 30.37 -7.81
CA ARG A 284 10.95 31.08 -8.97
C ARG A 284 10.81 32.60 -8.94
N GLY A 285 10.00 33.16 -8.03
CA GLY A 285 10.02 34.59 -7.69
C GLY A 285 9.69 35.56 -8.84
N SER A 286 8.92 35.12 -9.85
CA SER A 286 8.53 35.94 -11.00
C SER A 286 7.02 35.93 -11.21
N THR A 287 6.46 37.10 -11.53
CA THR A 287 5.02 37.34 -11.72
C THR A 287 4.62 37.56 -13.18
N ASN A 288 5.50 37.23 -14.14
CA ASN A 288 5.24 37.48 -15.56
C ASN A 288 4.65 36.26 -16.27
N GLN A 289 3.50 36.48 -16.94
CA GLN A 289 2.75 35.47 -17.67
C GLN A 289 3.47 35.01 -18.95
N SER A 290 4.27 33.94 -18.84
CA SER A 290 4.70 33.12 -19.99
C SER A 290 5.01 31.68 -19.54
N ASP A 291 4.05 31.07 -18.81
CA ASP A 291 4.21 29.83 -18.03
C ASP A 291 4.35 28.52 -18.84
N VAL A 292 4.72 28.57 -20.12
CA VAL A 292 4.62 27.42 -21.04
C VAL A 292 5.81 26.45 -20.93
N GLU A 293 7.05 26.95 -20.90
CA GLU A 293 8.27 26.11 -20.91
C GLU A 293 8.38 25.17 -19.70
N SER A 294 7.92 25.59 -18.51
CA SER A 294 8.06 24.79 -17.28
C SER A 294 7.26 23.47 -17.29
N LEU A 295 6.30 23.35 -18.21
CA LEU A 295 5.44 22.18 -18.39
C LEU A 295 5.69 21.47 -19.74
N GLU A 296 6.70 21.85 -20.52
CA GLU A 296 6.96 21.22 -21.82
C GLU A 296 7.34 19.75 -21.73
N TRP A 297 8.02 19.34 -20.66
CA TRP A 297 8.30 17.93 -20.37
C TRP A 297 7.02 17.06 -20.29
N ILE A 298 5.83 17.64 -20.03
CA ILE A 298 4.55 16.94 -20.03
C ILE A 298 4.12 16.56 -21.46
N LYS A 299 4.53 17.34 -22.46
CA LYS A 299 4.33 17.04 -23.90
C LYS A 299 5.34 16.02 -24.39
N GLU A 300 6.55 16.03 -23.83
CA GLU A 300 7.66 15.14 -24.20
C GLU A 300 7.69 13.81 -23.42
N ALA A 301 6.75 13.59 -22.50
CA ALA A 301 6.60 12.35 -21.75
C ALA A 301 5.25 11.68 -22.02
N SER A 302 5.21 10.36 -21.85
CA SER A 302 4.00 9.54 -21.95
C SER A 302 3.71 8.82 -20.64
N LEU A 303 2.50 8.24 -20.59
CA LEU A 303 2.20 7.15 -19.68
C LEU A 303 2.65 5.83 -20.31
N ASN A 304 2.63 4.76 -19.50
CA ASN A 304 3.28 3.50 -19.83
C ASN A 304 2.54 2.60 -20.85
N SER A 305 1.38 3.00 -21.38
CA SER A 305 0.57 2.13 -22.25
C SER A 305 1.05 2.15 -23.71
N LEU A 306 0.96 1.00 -24.39
CA LEU A 306 1.43 0.79 -25.77
C LEU A 306 1.12 1.97 -26.70
N VAL A 307 -0.14 2.41 -26.71
CA VAL A 307 -0.62 3.53 -27.54
C VAL A 307 0.04 4.88 -27.22
N GLU A 308 0.26 5.21 -25.94
CA GLU A 308 0.88 6.49 -25.58
C GLU A 308 2.40 6.44 -25.78
N VAL A 309 3.01 5.28 -25.57
CA VAL A 309 4.43 5.01 -25.88
C VAL A 309 4.68 5.04 -27.40
N TYR A 310 3.78 4.49 -28.21
CA TYR A 310 3.83 4.53 -29.68
C TYR A 310 3.78 5.97 -30.19
N LYS A 311 2.80 6.77 -29.73
CA LYS A 311 2.72 8.20 -30.06
C LYS A 311 4.00 8.94 -29.67
N LEU A 312 4.56 8.65 -28.49
CA LEU A 312 5.76 9.34 -28.00
C LEU A 312 6.99 9.08 -28.87
N TYR A 313 7.33 7.82 -29.15
CA TYR A 313 8.58 7.48 -29.84
C TYR A 313 8.42 7.43 -31.36
N CYS A 314 7.32 6.89 -31.87
CA CYS A 314 7.12 6.68 -33.29
C CYS A 314 6.50 7.90 -33.99
N LYS A 315 5.98 8.88 -33.23
CA LYS A 315 5.35 10.13 -33.71
C LYS A 315 4.23 9.91 -34.75
N LYS A 316 3.50 8.80 -34.59
CA LYS A 316 2.37 8.38 -35.44
C LYS A 316 1.12 8.19 -34.58
N ASP A 317 -0.05 8.35 -35.18
CA ASP A 317 -1.29 7.89 -34.58
C ASP A 317 -1.34 6.35 -34.54
N PRO A 318 -1.82 5.73 -33.44
CA PRO A 318 -1.92 4.27 -33.36
C PRO A 318 -2.96 3.73 -34.36
N PRO A 319 -2.61 2.76 -35.21
CA PRO A 319 -3.55 2.16 -36.17
C PRO A 319 -4.60 1.21 -35.52
N GLN A 320 -4.45 0.84 -34.25
CA GLN A 320 -5.36 -0.09 -33.57
C GLN A 320 -6.74 0.53 -33.24
N ASP A 321 -7.81 -0.26 -33.40
CA ASP A 321 -9.13 0.07 -32.86
C ASP A 321 -9.32 -0.55 -31.47
N LYS A 322 -9.21 0.29 -30.43
CA LYS A 322 -9.39 -0.08 -29.02
C LYS A 322 -10.77 -0.67 -28.70
N SER A 323 -11.79 -0.46 -29.54
CA SER A 323 -13.13 -1.00 -29.27
C SER A 323 -13.18 -2.52 -29.34
N LEU A 324 -12.30 -3.13 -30.15
CA LEU A 324 -12.24 -4.58 -30.38
C LEU A 324 -11.83 -5.36 -29.12
N ARG A 325 -10.93 -4.81 -28.31
CA ARG A 325 -10.47 -5.38 -27.02
C ARG A 325 -11.63 -5.72 -26.06
N VAL A 326 -12.74 -4.98 -26.12
CA VAL A 326 -13.92 -5.22 -25.29
C VAL A 326 -14.52 -6.62 -25.53
N ILE A 327 -14.30 -7.22 -26.70
CA ILE A 327 -14.74 -8.59 -27.00
C ILE A 327 -13.95 -9.61 -26.17
N PHE A 328 -12.64 -9.44 -25.98
CA PHE A 328 -11.83 -10.31 -25.11
C PHE A 328 -12.16 -10.10 -23.61
N GLU A 329 -12.46 -8.87 -23.20
CA GLU A 329 -12.81 -8.56 -21.81
C GLU A 329 -14.24 -8.98 -21.42
N LYS A 330 -15.21 -8.94 -22.35
CA LYS A 330 -16.64 -9.04 -22.03
C LYS A 330 -17.48 -9.90 -22.97
N GLY A 331 -16.96 -10.29 -24.13
CA GLY A 331 -17.67 -11.13 -25.10
C GLY A 331 -17.73 -12.60 -24.69
N SER A 332 -18.15 -13.43 -25.62
CA SER A 332 -18.16 -14.89 -25.56
C SER A 332 -17.27 -15.49 -26.65
N ARG A 333 -16.96 -16.79 -26.55
CA ARG A 333 -16.29 -17.55 -27.61
C ARG A 333 -16.92 -17.37 -29.00
N LYS A 334 -18.26 -17.29 -29.08
CA LYS A 334 -18.99 -17.08 -30.35
C LYS A 334 -18.69 -15.70 -30.95
N ASP A 335 -18.51 -14.68 -30.13
CA ASP A 335 -18.18 -13.33 -30.57
C ASP A 335 -16.74 -13.24 -31.09
N VAL A 336 -15.81 -13.98 -30.46
CA VAL A 336 -14.43 -14.11 -30.94
C VAL A 336 -14.40 -14.78 -32.32
N ILE A 337 -15.08 -15.92 -32.49
CA ILE A 337 -15.16 -16.63 -33.78
C ILE A 337 -15.80 -15.73 -34.85
N LYS A 338 -16.91 -15.05 -34.54
CA LYS A 338 -17.61 -14.15 -35.48
C LYS A 338 -16.75 -12.96 -35.94
N ASN A 339 -15.86 -12.45 -35.08
CA ASN A 339 -15.03 -11.28 -35.37
C ASN A 339 -13.55 -11.63 -35.63
N PHE A 340 -13.24 -12.92 -35.83
CA PHE A 340 -11.87 -13.46 -35.81
C PHE A 340 -10.86 -12.66 -36.64
N GLN A 341 -11.15 -12.37 -37.91
CA GLN A 341 -10.23 -11.60 -38.77
C GLN A 341 -9.89 -10.21 -38.20
N LYS A 342 -10.87 -9.50 -37.62
CA LYS A 342 -10.66 -8.18 -37.02
C LYS A 342 -9.84 -8.27 -35.75
N LEU A 343 -10.13 -9.27 -34.91
CA LEU A 343 -9.43 -9.50 -33.64
C LEU A 343 -7.97 -9.92 -33.86
N VAL A 344 -7.70 -10.82 -34.79
CA VAL A 344 -6.31 -11.19 -35.13
C VAL A 344 -5.56 -10.01 -35.76
N THR A 345 -6.22 -9.23 -36.63
CA THR A 345 -5.60 -8.01 -37.20
C THR A 345 -5.30 -6.98 -36.11
N TYR A 346 -6.17 -6.82 -35.11
CA TYR A 346 -5.91 -5.98 -33.92
C TYR A 346 -4.64 -6.45 -33.19
N CYS A 347 -4.52 -7.75 -32.87
CA CYS A 347 -3.33 -8.30 -32.20
C CYS A 347 -2.06 -8.10 -33.06
N ALA A 348 -2.16 -8.30 -34.38
CA ALA A 348 -1.04 -8.07 -35.30
C ALA A 348 -0.60 -6.60 -35.39
N LEU A 349 -1.53 -5.65 -35.23
CA LEU A 349 -1.19 -4.23 -35.12
C LEU A 349 -0.49 -3.92 -33.79
N ASP A 350 -0.86 -4.56 -32.68
CA ASP A 350 -0.21 -4.39 -31.38
C ASP A 350 1.23 -4.96 -31.39
N VAL A 351 1.45 -6.10 -32.04
CA VAL A 351 2.79 -6.63 -32.37
C VAL A 351 3.58 -5.65 -33.25
N HIS A 352 2.97 -5.07 -34.29
CA HIS A 352 3.65 -4.11 -35.17
C HIS A 352 4.04 -2.81 -34.42
N MET A 353 3.15 -2.26 -33.60
CA MET A 353 3.47 -1.06 -32.80
C MET A 353 4.56 -1.35 -31.78
N THR A 354 4.55 -2.53 -31.17
CA THR A 354 5.59 -2.99 -30.25
C THR A 354 6.96 -3.09 -30.94
N PHE A 355 7.01 -3.59 -32.18
CA PHE A 355 8.22 -3.58 -33.00
C PHE A 355 8.71 -2.16 -33.32
N ASP A 356 7.82 -1.28 -33.80
CA ASP A 356 8.14 0.12 -34.10
C ASP A 356 8.69 0.86 -32.86
N ILE A 357 8.08 0.64 -31.69
CA ILE A 357 8.56 1.16 -30.39
C ILE A 357 9.94 0.60 -30.07
N PHE A 358 10.14 -0.71 -30.19
CA PHE A 358 11.41 -1.37 -29.92
C PHE A 358 12.55 -0.79 -30.78
N GLN A 359 12.33 -0.56 -32.09
CA GLN A 359 13.33 0.05 -32.98
C GLN A 359 13.80 1.45 -32.53
N CYS A 360 12.91 2.22 -31.89
CA CYS A 360 13.23 3.53 -31.32
C CYS A 360 13.89 3.39 -29.93
N LEU A 361 13.26 2.65 -29.02
CA LEU A 361 13.71 2.51 -27.63
C LEU A 361 15.05 1.81 -27.50
N TRP A 362 15.32 0.81 -28.34
CA TRP A 362 16.54 0.02 -28.24
C TRP A 362 17.81 0.86 -28.43
N LYS A 363 17.78 1.81 -29.37
CA LYS A 363 18.88 2.75 -29.61
C LYS A 363 19.11 3.67 -28.40
N LEU A 364 18.04 4.29 -27.91
CA LEU A 364 18.08 5.16 -26.72
C LEU A 364 18.53 4.40 -25.45
N PHE A 365 18.14 3.13 -25.32
CA PHE A 365 18.55 2.27 -24.23
C PHE A 365 20.04 1.93 -24.30
N THR A 366 20.56 1.51 -25.46
CA THR A 366 22.00 1.19 -25.59
C THR A 366 22.89 2.43 -25.49
N GLU A 367 22.42 3.60 -25.93
CA GLU A 367 23.11 4.90 -25.73
C GLU A 367 23.16 5.30 -24.24
N ARG A 368 22.06 5.14 -23.50
CA ARG A 368 21.97 5.55 -22.09
C ARG A 368 22.56 4.50 -21.12
N PHE A 369 22.53 3.23 -21.49
CA PHE A 369 22.98 2.10 -20.67
C PHE A 369 23.96 1.21 -21.46
N PRO A 370 25.16 1.70 -21.78
CA PRO A 370 26.10 1.01 -22.67
C PRO A 370 26.73 -0.26 -22.06
N HIS A 371 26.66 -0.45 -20.74
CA HIS A 371 27.28 -1.59 -20.08
C HIS A 371 26.42 -2.87 -20.24
N PRO A 372 26.96 -3.97 -20.81
CA PRO A 372 26.16 -5.15 -21.18
C PRO A 372 25.46 -5.83 -20.00
N LEU A 373 25.97 -5.68 -18.77
CA LEU A 373 25.34 -6.22 -17.56
C LEU A 373 23.95 -5.61 -17.31
N THR A 374 23.69 -4.36 -17.71
CA THR A 374 22.37 -3.75 -17.53
C THR A 374 21.33 -4.42 -18.43
N PHE A 375 21.70 -4.76 -19.66
CA PHE A 375 20.84 -5.52 -20.57
C PHE A 375 20.66 -6.97 -20.09
N TYR A 376 21.73 -7.68 -19.76
CA TYR A 376 21.63 -9.08 -19.31
C TYR A 376 20.89 -9.21 -17.98
N GLY A 377 21.14 -8.29 -17.04
CA GLY A 377 20.43 -8.22 -15.77
C GLY A 377 18.92 -7.99 -15.96
N LEU A 378 18.50 -7.18 -16.94
CA LEU A 378 17.08 -7.01 -17.29
C LEU A 378 16.45 -8.35 -17.73
N LEU A 379 17.14 -9.12 -18.56
CA LEU A 379 16.67 -10.43 -19.03
C LEU A 379 16.55 -11.44 -17.88
N GLU A 380 17.57 -11.56 -17.01
CA GLU A 380 17.57 -12.52 -15.89
C GLU A 380 16.57 -12.14 -14.79
N MET A 381 16.40 -10.84 -14.49
CA MET A 381 15.31 -10.37 -13.61
C MET A 381 13.93 -10.70 -14.20
N GLY A 382 13.81 -10.68 -15.54
CA GLY A 382 12.61 -11.10 -16.26
C GLY A 382 12.26 -12.58 -16.11
N SER A 383 13.23 -13.46 -15.85
CA SER A 383 13.07 -14.93 -15.76
C SER A 383 12.93 -15.48 -14.33
N MET A 384 12.54 -14.63 -13.36
CA MET A 384 12.21 -15.08 -12.01
C MET A 384 11.00 -16.04 -11.98
N TYR A 385 11.05 -17.03 -11.09
CA TYR A 385 10.04 -18.06 -10.89
C TYR A 385 9.70 -18.18 -9.39
N LEU A 386 8.44 -18.49 -9.07
CA LEU A 386 7.98 -18.74 -7.69
C LEU A 386 7.54 -20.21 -7.59
N PRO A 387 8.30 -21.08 -6.90
CA PRO A 387 7.89 -22.48 -6.72
C PRO A 387 6.68 -22.54 -5.77
N VAL A 388 5.52 -22.91 -6.31
CA VAL A 388 4.28 -23.14 -5.57
C VAL A 388 3.82 -24.59 -5.75
N ASN A 389 3.06 -25.08 -4.78
CA ASN A 389 2.44 -26.42 -4.80
C ASN A 389 1.01 -26.33 -4.24
N ARG A 390 0.33 -27.47 -4.03
CA ARG A 390 -1.04 -27.51 -3.50
C ARG A 390 -1.19 -26.77 -2.16
N SER A 391 -0.16 -26.77 -1.30
CA SER A 391 -0.18 -26.05 -0.02
C SER A 391 -0.35 -24.53 -0.17
N TRP A 392 -0.08 -23.95 -1.34
CA TRP A 392 -0.41 -22.56 -1.64
C TRP A 392 -1.92 -22.34 -1.83
N VAL A 393 -2.61 -23.28 -2.48
CA VAL A 393 -4.08 -23.28 -2.61
C VAL A 393 -4.72 -23.50 -1.24
N ASP A 394 -4.26 -24.52 -0.50
CA ASP A 394 -4.72 -24.80 0.87
C ASP A 394 -4.48 -23.62 1.82
N PHE A 395 -3.41 -22.83 1.60
CA PHE A 395 -3.13 -21.60 2.34
C PHE A 395 -4.09 -20.47 1.95
N GLN A 396 -4.33 -20.25 0.65
CA GLN A 396 -5.27 -19.25 0.17
C GLN A 396 -6.69 -19.52 0.67
N GLU A 397 -7.15 -20.77 0.60
CA GLU A 397 -8.47 -21.17 1.09
C GLU A 397 -8.62 -20.93 2.60
N ARG A 398 -7.65 -21.38 3.42
CA ARG A 398 -7.66 -21.14 4.88
C ARG A 398 -7.57 -19.65 5.23
N ALA A 399 -6.78 -18.87 4.49
CA ALA A 399 -6.67 -17.42 4.70
C ALA A 399 -7.99 -16.71 4.37
N ASN A 400 -8.63 -17.08 3.26
CA ASN A 400 -9.94 -16.58 2.86
C ASN A 400 -11.03 -16.97 3.86
N GLN A 401 -11.03 -18.21 4.36
CA GLN A 401 -11.96 -18.67 5.39
C GLN A 401 -11.76 -17.91 6.71
N ALA A 402 -10.52 -17.76 7.18
CA ALA A 402 -10.22 -17.00 8.38
C ALA A 402 -10.67 -15.52 8.26
N TYR A 403 -10.48 -14.90 7.10
CA TYR A 403 -11.02 -13.57 6.81
C TYR A 403 -12.55 -13.54 6.83
N ALA A 404 -13.21 -14.51 6.19
CA ALA A 404 -14.67 -14.61 6.15
C ALA A 404 -15.27 -14.82 7.55
N ASP A 405 -14.66 -15.68 8.36
CA ASP A 405 -15.03 -15.94 9.75
C ASP A 405 -14.91 -14.68 10.61
N LEU A 406 -13.77 -13.98 10.53
CA LEU A 406 -13.53 -12.76 11.31
C LEU A 406 -14.46 -11.62 10.89
N ASN A 407 -14.68 -11.44 9.59
CA ASN A 407 -15.63 -10.44 9.05
C ASN A 407 -17.07 -10.75 9.49
N THR A 408 -17.46 -12.03 9.48
CA THR A 408 -18.79 -12.46 9.96
C THR A 408 -18.93 -12.25 11.46
N LYS A 409 -17.96 -12.70 12.28
CA LYS A 409 -17.93 -12.47 13.73
C LYS A 409 -17.99 -10.97 14.08
N GLN A 410 -17.27 -10.12 13.35
CA GLN A 410 -17.31 -8.66 13.52
C GLN A 410 -18.70 -8.08 13.21
N LYS A 411 -19.33 -8.48 12.10
CA LYS A 411 -20.69 -8.05 11.75
C LYS A 411 -21.71 -8.50 12.79
N THR A 412 -21.69 -9.76 13.21
CA THR A 412 -22.60 -10.28 14.24
C THR A 412 -22.42 -9.57 15.58
N MET A 413 -21.19 -9.20 15.97
CA MET A 413 -20.94 -8.41 17.17
C MET A 413 -21.53 -6.99 17.05
N LEU A 414 -21.36 -6.33 15.90
CA LEU A 414 -21.95 -5.02 15.63
C LEU A 414 -23.49 -5.05 15.59
N GLN A 415 -24.08 -6.13 15.05
CA GLN A 415 -25.53 -6.36 15.03
C GLN A 415 -26.07 -6.44 16.47
N LYS A 416 -25.46 -7.29 17.31
CA LYS A 416 -25.83 -7.41 18.73
C LYS A 416 -25.73 -6.08 19.49
N LEU A 417 -24.68 -5.29 19.25
CA LEU A 417 -24.56 -3.96 19.86
C LEU A 417 -25.65 -2.97 19.39
N ALA A 418 -26.06 -3.04 18.11
CA ALA A 418 -27.17 -2.24 17.60
C ALA A 418 -28.53 -2.68 18.17
N GLU A 419 -28.75 -4.00 18.30
CA GLU A 419 -29.94 -4.56 18.95
C GLU A 419 -30.01 -4.19 20.44
N ASP A 420 -28.89 -4.25 21.17
CA ASP A 420 -28.85 -3.90 22.59
C ASP A 420 -29.09 -2.40 22.82
N ALA A 421 -28.60 -1.54 21.93
CA ALA A 421 -28.95 -0.12 21.91
C ALA A 421 -30.46 0.09 21.65
N LEU A 422 -31.06 -0.69 20.74
CA LEU A 422 -32.51 -0.64 20.47
C LEU A 422 -33.35 -1.18 21.66
N LYS A 423 -32.89 -2.26 22.33
CA LYS A 423 -33.54 -2.82 23.53
C LYS A 423 -33.58 -1.81 24.67
N ARG A 424 -32.48 -1.10 24.92
CA ARG A 424 -32.45 0.02 25.89
C ARG A 424 -33.45 1.11 25.53
N HIS A 425 -33.53 1.51 24.27
CA HIS A 425 -34.52 2.49 23.82
C HIS A 425 -35.97 2.05 24.01
N ASN A 426 -36.29 0.77 23.79
CA ASN A 426 -37.66 0.26 23.87
C ASN A 426 -38.06 -0.23 25.27
N GLY A 427 -37.12 -0.35 26.21
CA GLY A 427 -37.39 -0.71 27.60
C GLY A 427 -37.83 0.48 28.47
N ASN A 428 -38.13 0.20 29.74
CA ASN A 428 -38.47 1.24 30.72
C ASN A 428 -37.24 2.09 31.12
N ASP A 429 -36.02 1.57 30.88
CA ASP A 429 -34.76 2.25 31.17
C ASP A 429 -34.35 3.20 30.03
N LYS A 430 -34.57 4.50 30.21
CA LYS A 430 -34.15 5.55 29.26
C LYS A 430 -32.64 5.87 29.31
N SER A 431 -31.79 4.97 29.81
CA SER A 431 -30.34 5.17 29.89
C SER A 431 -29.68 5.56 28.56
N TYR A 432 -30.24 5.20 27.41
CA TYR A 432 -29.74 5.60 26.09
C TYR A 432 -29.73 7.13 25.88
N GLU A 433 -30.62 7.90 26.53
CA GLU A 433 -30.64 9.37 26.45
C GLU A 433 -29.45 9.98 27.20
N ARG A 434 -28.91 9.24 28.17
CA ARG A 434 -27.74 9.59 28.99
C ARG A 434 -26.47 8.84 28.58
N ASP A 435 -26.51 8.07 27.49
CA ASP A 435 -25.35 7.35 26.96
C ASP A 435 -24.54 8.27 26.03
N PRO A 436 -23.28 8.62 26.37
CA PRO A 436 -22.47 9.60 25.64
C PRO A 436 -22.14 9.24 24.18
N TRP A 437 -22.36 8.00 23.76
CA TRP A 437 -22.20 7.57 22.37
C TRP A 437 -23.53 7.47 21.60
N LEU A 438 -24.66 7.33 22.29
CA LEU A 438 -25.98 7.08 21.70
C LEU A 438 -26.96 8.29 21.73
N TRP A 439 -26.72 9.30 22.59
CA TRP A 439 -27.61 10.46 22.77
C TRP A 439 -27.88 11.26 21.48
N ASP A 440 -26.89 11.36 20.59
CA ASP A 440 -26.97 12.15 19.35
C ASP A 440 -27.59 11.39 18.15
N LEU A 441 -27.93 10.11 18.31
CA LEU A 441 -28.55 9.30 17.25
C LEU A 441 -29.99 9.75 16.92
N ASP A 442 -30.43 9.48 15.69
CA ASP A 442 -31.80 9.80 15.25
C ASP A 442 -32.81 8.73 15.68
N TRP A 443 -33.22 8.84 16.95
CA TRP A 443 -34.24 8.00 17.58
C TRP A 443 -35.68 8.27 17.09
N SER A 444 -35.89 9.13 16.07
CA SER A 444 -37.24 9.45 15.59
C SER A 444 -37.95 8.25 14.94
N LYS A 445 -39.25 8.11 15.27
CA LYS A 445 -40.16 7.11 14.71
C LYS A 445 -41.12 7.77 13.70
N PRO A 446 -41.57 7.05 12.65
CA PRO A 446 -42.62 7.55 11.74
C PRO A 446 -43.90 7.91 12.51
N LYS A 447 -44.54 9.05 12.17
CA LYS A 447 -45.77 9.51 12.85
C LYS A 447 -47.00 8.60 12.64
N LYS A 448 -47.01 7.80 11.56
CA LYS A 448 -48.03 6.80 11.23
C LYS A 448 -47.36 5.60 10.53
N PRO A 449 -47.86 4.36 10.72
CA PRO A 449 -47.44 3.22 9.91
C PRO A 449 -47.95 3.35 8.47
N ALA A 450 -47.27 2.72 7.52
CA ALA A 450 -47.63 2.79 6.10
C ALA A 450 -48.91 2.00 5.73
N SER A 451 -49.31 1.05 6.57
CA SER A 451 -50.56 0.28 6.45
C SER A 451 -51.00 -0.17 7.84
N LYS A 452 -52.14 -0.88 7.93
CA LYS A 452 -52.59 -1.54 9.18
C LYS A 452 -51.89 -2.88 9.46
N SER A 453 -51.06 -3.43 8.55
CA SER A 453 -50.46 -4.75 8.76
C SER A 453 -49.43 -4.76 9.88
N GLU A 454 -49.27 -5.91 10.54
CA GLU A 454 -48.34 -6.07 11.67
C GLU A 454 -46.90 -5.69 11.30
N ASP A 455 -46.43 -6.09 10.11
CA ASP A 455 -45.10 -5.69 9.60
C ASP A 455 -44.93 -4.17 9.56
N ALA A 456 -45.94 -3.44 9.09
CA ALA A 456 -45.90 -1.99 8.94
C ALA A 456 -45.94 -1.28 10.30
N GLN A 457 -46.64 -1.86 11.28
CA GLN A 457 -46.63 -1.40 12.67
C GLN A 457 -45.27 -1.66 13.33
N TYR A 458 -44.69 -2.85 13.15
CA TYR A 458 -43.36 -3.18 13.66
C TYR A 458 -42.29 -2.26 13.07
N ILE A 459 -42.26 -2.05 11.75
CA ILE A 459 -41.31 -1.15 11.10
C ILE A 459 -41.52 0.30 11.58
N ALA A 460 -42.75 0.75 11.81
CA ALA A 460 -43.02 2.07 12.40
C ALA A 460 -42.58 2.20 13.87
N SER A 461 -42.42 1.08 14.60
CA SER A 461 -41.87 1.08 15.95
C SER A 461 -40.36 1.34 16.00
N LEU A 462 -39.64 1.20 14.87
CA LEU A 462 -38.17 1.29 14.80
C LEU A 462 -37.67 2.73 14.54
N PRO A 463 -36.61 3.17 15.24
CA PRO A 463 -36.01 4.50 15.02
C PRO A 463 -35.34 4.61 13.64
N LYS A 464 -35.22 5.84 13.12
CA LYS A 464 -34.65 6.11 11.79
C LYS A 464 -33.26 5.49 11.61
N TRP A 465 -32.35 5.71 12.55
CA TRP A 465 -30.96 5.21 12.45
C TRP A 465 -30.88 3.68 12.31
N TYR A 466 -31.77 2.94 12.97
CA TYR A 466 -31.79 1.47 12.94
C TYR A 466 -32.40 0.96 11.63
N ARG A 467 -33.48 1.60 11.14
CA ARG A 467 -34.10 1.27 9.84
C ARG A 467 -33.15 1.45 8.66
N GLU A 468 -32.18 2.36 8.76
CA GLU A 468 -31.12 2.55 7.76
C GLU A 468 -30.08 1.39 7.72
N LEU A 469 -30.06 0.53 8.74
CA LEU A 469 -29.19 -0.66 8.80
C LEU A 469 -29.87 -1.93 8.27
N ILE A 470 -31.16 -1.87 7.92
CA ILE A 470 -31.92 -2.99 7.37
C ILE A 470 -31.80 -2.97 5.83
N PRO A 471 -31.58 -4.11 5.15
CA PRO A 471 -31.59 -4.19 3.69
C PRO A 471 -32.87 -3.62 3.07
N LYS A 472 -32.74 -3.06 1.87
CA LYS A 472 -33.89 -2.63 1.06
C LYS A 472 -34.27 -3.75 0.08
N PRO A 473 -35.56 -4.09 -0.07
CA PRO A 473 -36.74 -3.48 0.56
C PRO A 473 -36.92 -3.86 2.05
N ILE A 474 -37.09 -2.86 2.92
CA ILE A 474 -37.16 -3.06 4.39
C ILE A 474 -38.32 -3.98 4.80
N LYS A 475 -39.43 -3.97 4.05
CA LYS A 475 -40.61 -4.80 4.32
C LYS A 475 -40.30 -6.30 4.32
N ASP A 476 -39.31 -6.73 3.54
CA ASP A 476 -39.04 -8.15 3.34
C ASP A 476 -37.92 -8.63 4.28
N HIS A 477 -37.04 -7.72 4.71
CA HIS A 477 -35.84 -8.02 5.51
C HIS A 477 -35.90 -7.52 6.98
N TYR A 478 -37.00 -6.92 7.45
CA TYR A 478 -37.06 -6.33 8.80
C TYR A 478 -36.79 -7.34 9.94
N LYS A 479 -37.06 -8.63 9.71
CA LYS A 479 -36.82 -9.72 10.69
C LYS A 479 -35.35 -10.10 10.80
N GLU A 480 -34.52 -9.76 9.81
CA GLU A 480 -33.08 -10.05 9.81
C GLU A 480 -32.29 -9.06 10.69
N GLY A 481 -32.91 -7.94 11.08
CA GLY A 481 -32.26 -6.92 11.89
C GLY A 481 -31.26 -6.04 11.10
N PRO A 482 -30.24 -5.48 11.77
CA PRO A 482 -29.40 -4.43 11.22
C PRO A 482 -28.24 -5.00 10.38
N THR A 483 -28.54 -5.88 9.41
CA THR A 483 -27.53 -6.69 8.71
C THR A 483 -26.55 -5.90 7.84
N LEU A 484 -26.89 -4.65 7.45
CA LEU A 484 -25.99 -3.77 6.70
C LEU A 484 -24.86 -3.18 7.56
N VAL A 485 -24.87 -3.35 8.89
CA VAL A 485 -23.86 -2.75 9.77
C VAL A 485 -22.45 -3.28 9.46
N THR A 486 -21.51 -2.36 9.24
CA THR A 486 -20.09 -2.69 9.02
C THR A 486 -19.20 -1.72 9.77
N ALA A 487 -17.95 -2.14 10.07
CA ALA A 487 -16.97 -1.32 10.77
C ALA A 487 -16.60 0.01 10.04
N GLN A 488 -16.94 0.15 8.76
CA GLN A 488 -16.71 1.37 7.98
C GLN A 488 -17.81 2.44 8.14
N MET A 489 -18.97 2.08 8.73
CA MET A 489 -20.10 3.00 8.90
C MET A 489 -19.88 3.98 10.06
N LYS A 490 -20.45 5.18 9.97
CA LYS A 490 -20.34 6.21 11.02
C LYS A 490 -20.91 5.78 12.36
N ILE A 491 -21.87 4.85 12.36
CA ILE A 491 -22.48 4.29 13.55
C ILE A 491 -21.55 3.32 14.31
N ALA A 492 -20.60 2.66 13.62
CA ALA A 492 -19.79 1.62 14.24
C ALA A 492 -18.88 2.13 15.37
N PRO A 493 -18.17 3.28 15.26
CA PRO A 493 -17.44 3.86 16.39
C PRO A 493 -18.31 4.17 17.61
N LYS A 494 -19.59 4.48 17.42
CA LYS A 494 -20.55 4.76 18.52
C LYS A 494 -21.01 3.48 19.20
N LEU A 495 -21.40 2.46 18.42
CA LEU A 495 -21.78 1.14 18.94
C LEU A 495 -20.63 0.45 19.68
N LEU A 496 -19.40 0.59 19.16
CA LEU A 496 -18.17 0.10 19.78
C LEU A 496 -17.67 0.98 20.95
N ARG A 497 -18.36 2.08 21.26
CA ARG A 497 -17.98 3.05 22.30
C ARG A 497 -16.54 3.55 22.20
N LEU A 498 -16.05 3.79 20.98
CA LEU A 498 -14.68 4.23 20.75
C LEU A 498 -14.44 5.62 21.35
N CYS A 499 -13.23 5.81 21.86
CA CYS A 499 -12.74 7.08 22.41
C CYS A 499 -11.45 7.51 21.71
N TRP A 500 -11.12 8.79 21.88
CA TRP A 500 -9.83 9.36 21.56
C TRP A 500 -9.38 10.22 22.75
N ASN A 501 -8.17 9.99 23.26
CA ASN A 501 -7.63 10.67 24.46
C ASN A 501 -8.61 10.66 25.66
N GLY A 502 -9.32 9.55 25.88
CA GLY A 502 -10.29 9.46 26.98
C GLY A 502 -11.55 10.34 26.81
N LEU A 503 -11.90 10.74 25.59
CA LEU A 503 -13.15 11.43 25.24
C LEU A 503 -13.93 10.65 24.17
N PRO A 504 -15.29 10.70 24.15
CA PRO A 504 -16.07 9.95 23.17
C PRO A 504 -15.90 10.54 21.77
N LEU A 505 -15.96 9.67 20.75
CA LEU A 505 -15.81 10.08 19.36
C LEU A 505 -17.14 10.56 18.76
N HIS A 506 -17.12 11.79 18.25
CA HIS A 506 -18.25 12.44 17.58
C HIS A 506 -17.92 12.73 16.12
N PHE A 507 -18.96 12.69 15.27
CA PHE A 507 -18.86 13.01 13.86
C PHE A 507 -19.64 14.28 13.55
N ASP A 508 -18.91 15.32 13.16
CA ASP A 508 -19.40 16.57 12.62
C ASP A 508 -19.45 16.49 11.08
N GLN A 509 -20.47 17.07 10.45
CA GLN A 509 -20.63 17.02 8.99
C GLN A 509 -19.56 17.83 8.23
N THR A 510 -19.10 18.93 8.83
CA THR A 510 -18.07 19.85 8.33
C THR A 510 -16.69 19.44 8.83
N LEU A 511 -16.50 19.37 10.15
CA LEU A 511 -15.23 19.13 10.85
C LEU A 511 -14.84 17.65 10.96
N LYS A 512 -15.72 16.72 10.56
CA LYS A 512 -15.49 15.26 10.48
C LYS A 512 -15.37 14.61 11.86
N TRP A 513 -14.43 13.68 12.07
CA TRP A 513 -14.28 13.01 13.36
C TRP A 513 -13.49 13.87 14.34
N GLY A 514 -13.94 13.90 15.59
CA GLY A 514 -13.32 14.66 16.68
C GLY A 514 -13.90 14.29 18.05
N THR A 515 -13.49 15.05 19.07
CA THR A 515 -13.96 14.90 20.45
C THR A 515 -14.55 16.21 20.97
N LEU A 516 -15.49 16.12 21.90
CA LEU A 516 -16.12 17.26 22.55
C LEU A 516 -15.39 17.57 23.86
N ILE A 517 -14.83 18.78 23.99
CA ILE A 517 -14.11 19.22 25.20
C ILE A 517 -14.97 20.25 25.95
N PRO A 518 -15.52 19.91 27.13
CA PRO A 518 -16.44 20.79 27.86
C PRO A 518 -15.72 21.92 28.60
N GLY A 519 -16.48 22.96 28.97
CA GLY A 519 -15.98 24.07 29.79
C GLY A 519 -15.09 25.07 29.05
N ARG A 520 -14.97 24.96 27.71
CA ARG A 520 -14.26 25.93 26.87
C ARG A 520 -15.23 26.62 25.92
N VAL A 521 -15.30 27.94 26.02
CA VAL A 521 -15.98 28.80 25.04
C VAL A 521 -15.32 28.59 23.67
N PRO A 522 -16.08 28.46 22.57
CA PRO A 522 -15.51 28.41 21.22
C PRO A 522 -14.64 29.65 20.94
N LYS A 523 -13.32 29.47 20.90
CA LYS A 523 -12.38 30.45 20.33
C LYS A 523 -11.93 29.93 18.95
N PRO A 524 -12.01 30.73 17.89
CA PRO A 524 -11.97 30.21 16.53
C PRO A 524 -10.56 29.84 16.07
N VAL A 525 -10.43 28.68 15.43
CA VAL A 525 -9.31 28.34 14.55
C VAL A 525 -9.89 27.61 13.32
N GLY A 526 -10.15 28.36 12.25
CA GLY A 526 -10.54 27.80 10.94
C GLY A 526 -11.63 28.56 10.18
N ASP A 527 -11.21 29.21 9.08
CA ASP A 527 -12.00 29.82 7.98
C ASP A 527 -12.81 31.13 8.27
N PRO A 528 -12.45 32.29 7.69
CA PRO A 528 -13.08 33.60 7.98
C PRO A 528 -14.50 33.86 7.44
N GLN A 529 -15.11 32.97 6.65
CA GLN A 529 -16.28 33.34 5.82
C GLN A 529 -17.64 33.45 6.54
N PHE A 530 -17.73 33.18 7.85
CA PHE A 530 -19.01 33.01 8.56
C PHE A 530 -19.23 33.87 9.82
N TYR A 531 -18.86 35.16 9.84
CA TYR A 531 -19.47 36.10 10.80
C TYR A 531 -19.64 37.54 10.28
N LYS A 532 -20.90 37.97 10.14
CA LYS A 532 -21.33 39.34 10.45
C LYS A 532 -22.12 39.28 11.75
N GLN A 533 -21.61 39.93 12.80
CA GLN A 533 -22.26 39.97 14.11
C GLN A 533 -23.13 41.24 14.19
N ASN A 534 -24.45 41.08 14.27
CA ASN A 534 -25.36 42.22 14.49
C ASN A 534 -25.26 42.72 15.93
N SER A 535 -24.41 43.73 16.16
CA SER A 535 -24.34 44.45 17.43
C SER A 535 -25.46 45.49 17.53
N ASN A 536 -26.53 45.17 18.26
CA ASN A 536 -27.56 46.14 18.65
C ASN A 536 -28.20 45.75 20.00
N LEU A 537 -27.44 45.91 21.08
CA LEU A 537 -27.98 46.05 22.44
C LEU A 537 -27.33 47.29 23.06
N LYS A 538 -28.15 48.27 23.40
CA LYS A 538 -27.72 49.59 23.86
C LYS A 538 -27.17 49.54 25.28
N GLU A 539 -26.28 50.48 25.55
CA GLU A 539 -25.76 50.80 26.87
C GLU A 539 -26.89 51.13 27.86
N ASN A 540 -26.71 50.73 29.11
CA ASN A 540 -26.90 51.67 30.22
C ASN A 540 -26.02 51.28 31.42
N ARG A 541 -25.41 52.29 32.04
CA ARG A 541 -24.42 52.13 33.10
C ARG A 541 -25.09 51.98 34.46
N SER A 542 -24.55 51.14 35.33
CA SER A 542 -24.17 51.59 36.67
C SER A 542 -23.02 50.75 37.20
N SER A 543 -22.10 51.41 37.91
CA SER A 543 -20.81 50.87 38.32
C SER A 543 -20.84 50.40 39.77
N HIS A 544 -20.77 49.09 39.99
CA HIS A 544 -20.32 48.51 41.26
C HIS A 544 -19.28 47.43 40.96
N ALA A 545 -18.15 47.51 41.67
CA ALA A 545 -17.05 46.58 41.50
C ALA A 545 -17.43 45.22 42.11
N LEU A 546 -17.68 44.24 41.25
CA LEU A 546 -17.67 42.83 41.63
C LEU A 546 -16.40 42.18 41.07
N SER A 547 -15.71 41.48 41.96
CA SER A 547 -14.46 40.78 41.69
C SER A 547 -14.53 39.95 40.41
N ILE A 548 -13.50 40.05 39.58
CA ILE A 548 -13.17 39.00 38.60
C ILE A 548 -12.73 37.78 39.39
N GLN A 549 -13.70 37.00 39.88
CA GLN A 549 -13.46 35.61 40.19
C GLN A 549 -13.13 34.94 38.86
N SER A 550 -11.92 34.36 38.78
CA SER A 550 -11.64 33.37 37.75
C SER A 550 -12.77 32.34 37.78
N PRO A 551 -13.32 31.91 36.63
CA PRO A 551 -14.33 30.87 36.63
C PRO A 551 -13.68 29.62 37.18
N GLN A 552 -13.99 29.30 38.44
CA GLN A 552 -13.66 28.02 39.03
C GLN A 552 -14.17 26.94 38.10
N SER A 553 -13.36 25.91 37.90
CA SER A 553 -13.56 24.83 36.93
C SER A 553 -14.69 23.89 37.34
N GLN A 554 -15.89 24.41 37.54
CA GLN A 554 -17.10 23.63 37.74
C GLN A 554 -17.53 23.06 36.39
N ILE A 555 -17.22 21.79 36.21
CA ILE A 555 -17.76 20.94 35.16
C ILE A 555 -19.29 20.99 35.24
N LEU A 556 -19.94 21.51 34.20
CA LEU A 556 -21.40 21.51 34.09
C LEU A 556 -21.90 20.05 33.97
N PRO A 557 -22.86 19.62 34.81
CA PRO A 557 -23.27 18.22 34.87
C PRO A 557 -23.98 17.75 33.58
N SER A 558 -24.71 18.66 32.93
CA SER A 558 -25.28 18.47 31.60
C SER A 558 -25.11 19.74 30.79
N ILE A 559 -24.84 19.60 29.49
CA ILE A 559 -24.69 20.74 28.59
C ILE A 559 -25.85 20.74 27.59
N THR A 560 -26.58 21.85 27.48
CA THR A 560 -27.64 22.00 26.47
C THR A 560 -27.05 22.12 25.07
N VAL A 561 -27.65 21.38 24.14
CA VAL A 561 -27.17 21.20 22.76
C VAL A 561 -28.31 21.42 21.76
N VAL A 562 -28.08 22.17 20.69
CA VAL A 562 -29.06 22.34 19.60
C VAL A 562 -28.78 21.29 18.51
N LYS A 563 -29.64 20.28 18.41
CA LYS A 563 -29.58 19.26 17.35
C LYS A 563 -30.41 19.71 16.15
N THR A 564 -29.75 20.10 15.05
CA THR A 564 -30.42 20.56 13.82
C THR A 564 -30.83 19.36 12.96
N ALA A 565 -32.09 18.94 13.07
CA ALA A 565 -32.65 17.85 12.27
C ALA A 565 -33.52 18.36 11.11
N ALA A 566 -33.87 17.49 10.16
CA ALA A 566 -34.83 17.81 9.08
C ALA A 566 -36.24 18.18 9.58
N ALA A 567 -36.53 17.96 10.88
CA ALA A 567 -37.77 18.36 11.54
C ALA A 567 -37.65 19.69 12.33
N GLY A 568 -36.51 20.40 12.22
CA GLY A 568 -36.19 21.61 12.98
C GLY A 568 -35.12 21.39 14.06
N PRO A 569 -34.70 22.47 14.75
CA PRO A 569 -33.76 22.41 15.87
C PRO A 569 -34.43 21.79 17.11
N ARG A 570 -33.81 20.77 17.70
CA ARG A 570 -34.23 20.13 18.95
C ARG A 570 -33.19 20.33 20.04
N LEU A 571 -33.60 20.77 21.22
CA LEU A 571 -32.72 20.79 22.38
C LEU A 571 -32.50 19.36 22.90
N LEU A 572 -31.22 18.99 23.08
CA LEU A 572 -30.75 17.81 23.79
C LEU A 572 -29.87 18.25 24.97
N GLN A 573 -29.61 17.33 25.90
CA GLN A 573 -28.60 17.51 26.94
C GLN A 573 -27.48 16.50 26.70
N PHE A 574 -26.25 16.98 26.54
CA PHE A 574 -25.07 16.13 26.51
C PHE A 574 -24.81 15.64 27.94
N PRO A 575 -24.84 14.32 28.19
CA PRO A 575 -24.81 13.73 29.53
C PRO A 575 -23.37 13.61 30.03
N TYR A 576 -22.75 14.76 30.30
CA TYR A 576 -21.30 14.83 30.54
C TYR A 576 -20.92 14.29 31.92
N ARG A 577 -21.74 14.54 32.96
CA ARG A 577 -21.55 13.90 34.27
C ARG A 577 -21.67 12.38 34.16
N GLU A 578 -22.60 11.85 33.38
CA GLU A 578 -22.75 10.42 33.18
C GLU A 578 -21.59 9.80 32.40
N TYR A 579 -20.93 10.55 31.50
CA TYR A 579 -19.67 10.13 30.89
C TYR A 579 -18.56 9.99 31.94
N LEU A 580 -18.40 10.99 32.80
CA LEU A 580 -17.40 10.96 33.87
C LEU A 580 -17.68 9.84 34.87
N GLN A 581 -18.92 9.69 35.33
CA GLN A 581 -19.32 8.61 36.23
C GLN A 581 -19.21 7.23 35.56
N TYR A 582 -19.41 7.13 34.25
CA TYR A 582 -19.16 5.88 33.52
C TYR A 582 -17.68 5.54 33.54
N TRP A 583 -16.78 6.49 33.25
CA TRP A 583 -15.34 6.24 33.28
C TRP A 583 -14.78 6.07 34.68
N GLU A 584 -15.26 6.83 35.66
CA GLU A 584 -14.95 6.65 37.08
C GLU A 584 -15.30 5.23 37.50
N LYS A 585 -16.54 4.76 37.27
CA LYS A 585 -16.95 3.38 37.59
C LYS A 585 -16.26 2.31 36.76
N GLU A 586 -15.98 2.56 35.48
CA GLU A 586 -15.30 1.59 34.61
C GLU A 586 -13.82 1.46 34.99
N ILE A 587 -13.16 2.57 35.36
CA ILE A 587 -11.78 2.59 35.88
C ILE A 587 -11.74 2.01 37.30
N GLU A 588 -12.67 2.39 38.18
CA GLU A 588 -12.78 1.84 39.55
C GLU A 588 -13.03 0.34 39.51
N LYS A 589 -14.06 -0.13 38.80
CA LYS A 589 -14.34 -1.58 38.67
C LYS A 589 -13.10 -2.34 38.20
N ARG A 590 -12.44 -1.81 37.17
CA ARG A 590 -11.20 -2.37 36.63
C ARG A 590 -10.10 -2.38 37.69
N LEU A 591 -9.82 -1.27 38.37
CA LEU A 591 -8.79 -1.17 39.41
C LEU A 591 -9.10 -1.98 40.69
N PHE A 592 -10.38 -2.14 41.08
CA PHE A 592 -10.79 -2.90 42.26
C PHE A 592 -10.73 -4.41 42.05
N ASP A 593 -10.97 -4.90 40.82
CA ASP A 593 -10.74 -6.32 40.46
C ASP A 593 -9.23 -6.66 40.38
N LEU A 594 -8.33 -5.66 40.35
CA LEU A 594 -6.88 -5.83 40.44
C LEU A 594 -6.37 -5.86 41.88
N ASN A 595 -6.50 -7.00 42.54
CA ASN A 595 -5.49 -7.33 43.56
C ASN A 595 -4.16 -7.54 42.82
N SER A 596 -3.15 -6.67 43.03
CA SER A 596 -1.96 -6.59 42.16
C SER A 596 -1.21 -7.92 42.06
N ARG A 597 -1.24 -8.73 43.12
CA ARG A 597 -0.70 -10.11 43.15
C ARG A 597 -1.46 -11.13 42.29
N VAL A 598 -2.75 -10.94 42.02
CA VAL A 598 -3.59 -11.91 41.30
C VAL A 598 -3.55 -11.66 39.80
N ALA A 599 -3.64 -10.39 39.39
CA ALA A 599 -3.57 -10.01 37.98
C ALA A 599 -2.21 -10.33 37.34
N PHE A 600 -1.12 -10.24 38.13
CA PHE A 600 0.22 -10.60 37.68
C PHE A 600 0.41 -12.13 37.61
N LYS A 601 -0.11 -12.89 38.59
CA LYS A 601 -0.03 -14.36 38.62
C LYS A 601 -0.80 -15.07 37.51
N ASN A 602 -1.81 -14.43 36.92
CA ASN A 602 -2.62 -15.02 35.85
C ASN A 602 -2.03 -14.78 34.44
N ARG A 603 -0.86 -14.12 34.32
CA ARG A 603 -0.20 -13.85 33.04
C ARG A 603 0.97 -14.79 32.78
N VAL A 604 1.18 -15.12 31.50
CA VAL A 604 2.21 -16.08 31.04
C VAL A 604 3.57 -15.43 30.78
N ASP A 605 3.63 -14.14 30.43
CA ASP A 605 4.89 -13.36 30.41
C ASP A 605 4.60 -11.84 30.33
N PRO A 606 5.22 -10.97 31.15
CA PRO A 606 5.11 -9.51 31.03
C PRO A 606 6.08 -8.94 29.97
N THR A 607 5.64 -7.96 29.18
CA THR A 607 6.43 -7.43 28.04
C THR A 607 6.73 -5.93 28.14
N PRO A 608 7.76 -5.38 27.46
CA PRO A 608 8.02 -3.93 27.43
C PRO A 608 6.84 -3.07 26.94
N ARG A 609 5.90 -3.69 26.19
CA ARG A 609 4.69 -3.04 25.69
C ARG A 609 3.75 -2.61 26.81
N ASP A 610 3.67 -3.38 27.90
CA ASP A 610 2.79 -3.12 29.04
C ASP A 610 3.09 -1.78 29.71
N LYS A 611 4.37 -1.43 29.83
CA LYS A 611 4.80 -0.13 30.37
C LYS A 611 4.33 1.04 29.51
N PHE A 612 4.44 0.93 28.18
CA PHE A 612 3.94 1.97 27.28
C PHE A 612 2.41 2.10 27.38
N LEU A 613 1.70 0.98 27.53
CA LEU A 613 0.24 0.98 27.68
C LEU A 613 -0.21 1.67 28.97
N LEU A 614 0.50 1.44 30.08
CA LEU A 614 0.27 2.16 31.34
C LEU A 614 0.63 3.66 31.23
N ASP A 615 1.73 4.01 30.54
CA ASP A 615 2.11 5.41 30.27
C ASP A 615 1.07 6.14 29.41
N GLU A 616 0.52 5.51 28.37
CA GLU A 616 -0.49 6.13 27.49
C GLU A 616 -1.88 6.16 28.16
N LEU A 617 -2.19 5.21 29.04
CA LEU A 617 -3.37 5.27 29.92
C LEU A 617 -3.25 6.44 30.92
N ARG A 618 -2.08 6.61 31.55
CA ARG A 618 -1.81 7.76 32.42
C ARG A 618 -1.97 9.08 31.67
N ARG A 619 -1.35 9.23 30.48
CA ARG A 619 -1.54 10.40 29.60
C ARG A 619 -2.99 10.64 29.22
N SER A 620 -3.76 9.58 29.00
CA SER A 620 -5.19 9.69 28.69
C SER A 620 -5.96 10.27 29.89
N VAL A 621 -5.67 9.81 31.12
CA VAL A 621 -6.28 10.33 32.35
C VAL A 621 -5.78 11.75 32.68
N GLU A 622 -4.53 12.10 32.39
CA GLU A 622 -3.97 13.46 32.52
C GLU A 622 -4.68 14.49 31.62
N VAL A 623 -5.30 14.06 30.51
CA VAL A 623 -6.07 14.93 29.59
C VAL A 623 -7.59 14.74 29.69
N MET A 624 -8.06 13.81 30.51
CA MET A 624 -9.49 13.69 30.83
C MET A 624 -9.91 14.87 31.72
N PRO A 625 -11.02 15.58 31.41
CA PRO A 625 -11.59 16.59 32.28
C PRO A 625 -12.34 15.95 33.47
N LEU A 626 -11.56 15.33 34.37
CA LEU A 626 -11.96 14.77 35.67
C LEU A 626 -11.79 15.81 36.79
N ASP A 627 -12.45 15.59 37.93
CA ASP A 627 -12.17 16.36 39.14
C ASP A 627 -10.72 16.13 39.62
N PHE A 628 -10.08 17.19 40.12
CA PHE A 628 -8.65 17.20 40.46
C PHE A 628 -8.26 16.06 41.41
N ASP A 629 -9.06 15.82 42.45
CA ASP A 629 -8.82 14.77 43.45
C ASP A 629 -8.99 13.36 42.88
N VAL A 630 -9.85 13.17 41.87
CA VAL A 630 -10.04 11.90 41.18
C VAL A 630 -8.87 11.64 40.24
N MET A 631 -8.49 12.64 39.44
CA MET A 631 -7.33 12.58 38.55
C MET A 631 -6.03 12.27 39.34
N HIS A 632 -5.79 12.96 40.45
CA HIS A 632 -4.62 12.72 41.30
C HIS A 632 -4.63 11.32 41.92
N ARG A 633 -5.78 10.83 42.39
CA ARG A 633 -5.92 9.48 42.95
C ARG A 633 -5.61 8.40 41.92
N LEU A 634 -6.18 8.52 40.70
CA LEU A 634 -5.93 7.58 39.61
C LEU A 634 -4.46 7.58 39.15
N ILE A 635 -3.86 8.77 39.02
CA ILE A 635 -2.43 8.89 38.68
C ILE A 635 -1.54 8.28 39.77
N ALA A 636 -1.90 8.42 41.05
CA ALA A 636 -1.21 7.76 42.16
C ALA A 636 -1.33 6.23 42.08
N SER A 637 -2.53 5.68 41.83
CA SER A 637 -2.73 4.24 41.63
C SER A 637 -1.91 3.70 40.45
N PHE A 638 -1.85 4.41 39.32
CA PHE A 638 -1.01 3.98 38.18
C PHE A 638 0.49 4.01 38.50
N LYS A 639 0.95 4.97 39.31
CA LYS A 639 2.34 5.00 39.79
C LYS A 639 2.63 3.81 40.70
N GLN A 640 1.75 3.51 41.66
CA GLN A 640 1.88 2.37 42.55
C GLN A 640 1.98 1.05 41.76
N VAL A 641 1.08 0.80 40.80
CA VAL A 641 1.14 -0.39 39.92
C VAL A 641 2.44 -0.44 39.11
N SER A 642 2.93 0.70 38.63
CA SER A 642 4.21 0.81 37.90
C SER A 642 5.45 0.70 38.79
N GLU A 643 5.32 0.83 40.11
CA GLU A 643 6.41 0.73 41.09
C GLU A 643 6.46 -0.68 41.69
N GLU A 644 5.32 -1.29 42.02
CA GLU A 644 5.23 -2.71 42.40
C GLU A 644 5.80 -3.62 41.30
N CYS A 645 5.54 -3.32 40.01
CA CYS A 645 6.15 -4.04 38.87
C CYS A 645 7.68 -3.96 38.78
N LYS A 646 8.35 -3.03 39.48
CA LYS A 646 9.83 -2.93 39.47
C LYS A 646 10.48 -3.80 40.55
N VAL A 647 9.73 -4.23 41.57
CA VAL A 647 10.30 -4.90 42.75
C VAL A 647 10.57 -6.39 42.50
N GLU A 648 9.86 -7.02 41.54
CA GLU A 648 10.05 -8.45 41.20
C GLU A 648 10.91 -8.70 39.94
N GLN A 649 11.35 -7.66 39.21
CA GLN A 649 12.26 -7.82 38.06
C GLN A 649 13.72 -7.98 38.51
N PHE A 650 14.08 -9.19 38.95
CA PHE A 650 15.49 -9.60 38.99
C PHE A 650 16.04 -9.71 37.56
N ALA A 651 17.17 -9.03 37.33
CA ALA A 651 18.10 -9.20 36.22
C ALA A 651 17.49 -9.50 34.82
N THR A 652 17.07 -8.47 34.10
CA THR A 652 17.07 -8.48 32.63
C THR A 652 17.96 -7.35 32.12
N GLU A 653 18.97 -7.72 31.33
CA GLU A 653 19.95 -6.79 30.78
C GLU A 653 19.30 -5.75 29.86
N LYS A 654 19.93 -4.58 29.74
CA LYS A 654 19.52 -3.54 28.79
C LYS A 654 19.78 -4.00 27.34
N LEU A 655 18.89 -4.81 26.80
CA LEU A 655 18.84 -5.07 25.36
C LEU A 655 18.47 -3.78 24.63
N THR A 656 19.44 -3.22 23.92
CA THR A 656 19.22 -2.19 22.89
C THR A 656 18.38 -2.79 21.78
N LEU A 657 17.10 -2.41 21.72
CA LEU A 657 16.18 -2.91 20.69
C LEU A 657 16.66 -2.51 19.28
N PRO A 658 16.65 -3.42 18.29
CA PRO A 658 17.16 -3.11 16.97
C PRO A 658 16.30 -2.10 16.19
N ILE A 659 16.96 -1.35 15.31
CA ILE A 659 16.38 -0.27 14.48
C ILE A 659 15.17 -0.72 13.63
N TYR A 660 15.02 -2.01 13.31
CA TYR A 660 13.94 -2.51 12.46
C TYR A 660 12.53 -2.31 13.07
N GLU A 661 12.37 -2.21 14.39
CA GLU A 661 11.05 -1.95 14.99
C GLU A 661 10.54 -0.53 14.69
N TYR A 662 11.44 0.39 14.33
CA TYR A 662 11.13 1.77 13.96
C TYR A 662 10.94 1.97 12.45
N LEU A 663 11.03 0.93 11.61
CA LEU A 663 10.92 1.02 10.15
C LEU A 663 9.63 1.71 9.68
N GLY A 664 8.51 1.49 10.37
CA GLY A 664 7.24 2.16 10.06
C GLY A 664 7.29 3.68 10.28
N GLU A 665 7.93 4.14 11.35
CA GLU A 665 8.12 5.59 11.58
C GLU A 665 9.14 6.21 10.63
N LEU A 666 10.20 5.46 10.28
CA LEU A 666 11.24 5.90 9.34
C LEU A 666 10.67 6.08 7.93
N GLN A 667 9.81 5.15 7.46
CA GLN A 667 9.13 5.27 6.17
C GLN A 667 8.17 6.47 6.11
N VAL A 668 7.48 6.80 7.20
CA VAL A 668 6.56 7.96 7.27
C VAL A 668 7.30 9.30 7.24
N LYS A 669 8.53 9.37 7.79
CA LYS A 669 9.32 10.61 7.88
C LYS A 669 10.11 10.93 6.59
N GLY A 670 10.45 9.94 5.78
CA GLY A 670 11.06 10.12 4.45
C GLY A 670 12.35 10.98 4.47
N ALA A 671 12.56 11.81 3.44
CA ALA A 671 13.75 12.66 3.33
C ALA A 671 13.91 13.69 4.47
N LEU A 672 12.82 14.08 5.14
CA LEU A 672 12.83 15.02 6.26
C LEU A 672 13.52 14.44 7.52
N PHE A 673 13.66 13.11 7.60
CA PHE A 673 14.43 12.46 8.67
C PHE A 673 15.91 12.89 8.66
N TRP A 674 16.53 12.96 7.46
CA TRP A 674 17.96 13.27 7.30
C TRP A 674 18.28 14.76 7.49
N GLN A 675 17.29 15.64 7.30
CA GLN A 675 17.44 17.09 7.46
C GLN A 675 17.24 17.55 8.92
N ASN A 676 16.77 16.67 9.81
CA ASN A 676 16.51 17.02 11.20
C ASN A 676 17.80 16.96 12.05
N LYS A 677 18.24 18.12 12.55
CA LYS A 677 19.38 18.23 13.49
C LYS A 677 19.13 17.55 14.84
N HIS A 678 17.87 17.32 15.22
CA HIS A 678 17.44 16.67 16.46
C HIS A 678 16.94 15.23 16.23
N ARG A 679 17.43 14.53 15.20
CA ARG A 679 16.96 13.19 14.80
C ARG A 679 17.07 12.07 15.85
N TYR A 680 17.85 12.29 16.93
CA TYR A 680 17.98 11.37 18.07
C TYR A 680 17.33 11.89 19.36
N ASP A 681 16.67 13.06 19.31
CA ASP A 681 16.09 13.72 20.47
C ASP A 681 14.66 13.22 20.71
N THR A 682 14.36 12.73 21.91
CA THR A 682 13.20 11.85 22.17
C THR A 682 11.87 12.58 22.39
N ARG A 683 11.72 13.82 21.91
CA ARG A 683 10.51 14.65 22.09
C ARG A 683 9.69 14.79 20.80
N ARG A 684 8.38 14.50 20.89
CA ARG A 684 7.44 14.26 19.77
C ARG A 684 7.16 15.49 18.87
N CYS A 685 7.24 15.27 17.55
CA CYS A 685 6.48 15.94 16.47
C CYS A 685 6.65 15.08 15.17
N GLY A 686 5.76 15.01 14.17
CA GLY A 686 4.42 15.58 13.92
C GLY A 686 3.68 14.73 12.85
N MET A 687 2.68 15.26 12.12
CA MET A 687 1.98 14.49 11.05
C MET A 687 1.70 15.25 9.72
N VAL A 688 1.88 14.52 8.62
CA VAL A 688 1.39 14.75 7.24
C VAL A 688 1.09 13.34 6.65
N GLY A 689 0.16 13.06 5.73
CA GLY A 689 -0.88 13.86 5.07
C GLY A 689 -2.12 12.99 4.76
N ARG A 690 -2.69 13.02 3.54
CA ARG A 690 -3.80 12.10 3.14
C ARG A 690 -3.84 11.71 1.65
N GLN A 691 -4.36 10.51 1.35
CA GLN A 691 -5.01 10.16 0.08
C GLN A 691 -6.48 9.71 0.32
N LYS A 692 -7.32 9.75 -0.72
CA LYS A 692 -8.78 9.51 -0.65
C LYS A 692 -9.21 8.17 -1.24
N ILE A 693 -10.17 7.51 -0.60
CA ILE A 693 -10.99 6.42 -1.17
C ILE A 693 -12.47 6.78 -0.99
N HIS A 694 -13.31 6.49 -2.00
CA HIS A 694 -14.75 6.75 -1.95
C HIS A 694 -15.45 5.93 -0.85
N ARG A 695 -16.37 6.58 -0.12
CA ARG A 695 -17.26 5.94 0.88
C ARG A 695 -18.71 6.05 0.42
N ARG A 696 -19.46 4.95 0.52
CA ARG A 696 -20.93 4.98 0.44
C ARG A 696 -21.49 5.53 1.76
N THR A 697 -22.49 6.41 1.67
CA THR A 697 -23.08 7.09 2.83
C THR A 697 -24.55 6.70 3.03
N THR A 698 -24.86 6.09 4.18
CA THR A 698 -26.14 6.24 4.90
C THR A 698 -25.91 5.91 6.37
N THR A 699 -25.91 6.95 7.21
CA THR A 699 -26.20 6.95 8.66
C THR A 699 -26.01 8.40 9.11
N ASP A 700 -27.12 9.10 9.30
CA ASP A 700 -27.10 10.51 9.73
C ASP A 700 -26.77 10.60 11.23
N THR A 701 -25.48 10.65 11.55
CA THR A 701 -25.02 11.32 12.78
C THR A 701 -25.25 12.82 12.60
N ILE A 702 -26.30 13.33 13.25
CA ILE A 702 -26.73 14.72 13.14
C ILE A 702 -25.79 15.59 13.98
N ASN A 703 -25.27 16.66 13.37
CA ASN A 703 -24.31 17.53 14.05
C ASN A 703 -25.01 18.34 15.16
N PRO A 704 -24.57 18.25 16.42
CA PRO A 704 -25.29 18.88 17.52
C PRO A 704 -24.48 20.09 18.03
N GLU A 705 -25.03 21.31 17.93
CA GLU A 705 -24.35 22.57 18.28
C GLU A 705 -24.32 22.79 19.80
N ILE A 706 -23.12 22.78 20.39
CA ILE A 706 -22.92 22.84 21.84
C ILE A 706 -22.33 24.19 22.24
N ALA A 707 -23.12 25.03 22.91
CA ALA A 707 -22.73 26.42 23.23
C ALA A 707 -21.55 26.57 24.20
N THR A 708 -21.18 25.51 24.96
CA THR A 708 -20.16 25.58 26.03
C THR A 708 -19.07 24.51 25.92
N CYS A 709 -18.87 23.92 24.73
CA CYS A 709 -17.79 22.98 24.47
C CYS A 709 -17.04 23.32 23.17
N TRP A 710 -15.79 22.85 23.07
CA TRP A 710 -14.96 22.96 21.88
C TRP A 710 -14.85 21.60 21.17
N PHE A 711 -15.14 21.57 19.86
CA PHE A 711 -14.90 20.39 19.03
C PHE A 711 -13.41 20.32 18.64
N CYS A 712 -12.71 19.29 19.11
CA CYS A 712 -11.33 19.02 18.70
C CYS A 712 -11.34 18.04 17.51
N PRO A 713 -11.12 18.51 16.26
CA PRO A 713 -11.01 17.60 15.12
C PRO A 713 -9.78 16.70 15.27
N LEU A 714 -9.91 15.43 14.87
CA LEU A 714 -8.77 14.51 14.89
C LEU A 714 -7.68 14.94 13.90
N PRO A 715 -6.39 14.79 14.24
CA PRO A 715 -5.31 14.96 13.28
C PRO A 715 -5.38 13.84 12.21
N ASN A 716 -6.02 14.18 11.09
CA ASN A 716 -6.20 13.39 9.86
C ASN A 716 -7.30 12.30 9.83
N GLU A 717 -8.32 12.53 8.98
CA GLU A 717 -9.36 11.54 8.59
C GLU A 717 -8.83 10.15 8.20
N VAL A 718 -7.59 10.06 7.70
CA VAL A 718 -6.99 8.79 7.23
C VAL A 718 -6.83 7.76 8.35
N ALA A 719 -6.77 8.21 9.61
CA ALA A 719 -6.90 7.31 10.77
C ALA A 719 -8.07 6.35 10.55
N PHE A 720 -9.27 6.85 10.23
CA PHE A 720 -10.48 6.03 10.07
C PHE A 720 -10.55 5.17 8.80
N SER A 721 -9.66 5.33 7.83
CA SER A 721 -9.54 4.38 6.69
C SER A 721 -8.59 3.21 6.98
N VAL A 722 -7.66 3.36 7.92
CA VAL A 722 -6.67 2.34 8.31
C VAL A 722 -6.97 1.73 9.69
N LEU A 723 -7.91 2.34 10.43
CA LEU A 723 -8.35 1.92 11.76
C LEU A 723 -8.94 0.51 11.93
N PRO A 724 -9.44 -0.22 10.90
CA PRO A 724 -9.91 -1.59 11.11
C PRO A 724 -8.90 -2.51 11.79
N CYS A 725 -7.60 -2.20 11.65
CA CYS A 725 -6.51 -2.98 12.24
C CYS A 725 -5.81 -2.35 13.46
N PHE A 726 -5.95 -1.04 13.75
CA PHE A 726 -4.94 -0.34 14.58
C PHE A 726 -5.38 0.44 15.82
N VAL A 727 -6.68 0.66 16.09
CA VAL A 727 -7.11 1.41 17.32
C VAL A 727 -8.10 0.66 18.21
N ILE A 728 -8.89 -0.28 17.67
CA ILE A 728 -9.65 -1.25 18.49
C ILE A 728 -8.70 -2.07 19.38
N PHE A 729 -7.46 -2.27 18.92
CA PHE A 729 -6.45 -3.12 19.55
C PHE A 729 -5.76 -2.48 20.76
N TRP A 730 -5.82 -1.15 20.96
CA TRP A 730 -4.94 -0.48 21.95
C TRP A 730 -5.60 -0.14 23.30
N MET A 731 -6.73 0.56 23.37
CA MET A 731 -7.35 0.82 24.68
C MET A 731 -8.16 -0.39 25.20
N THR A 732 -8.82 -1.14 24.30
CA THR A 732 -9.61 -2.32 24.67
C THR A 732 -8.74 -3.55 24.95
N MET A 733 -7.69 -3.78 24.17
CA MET A 733 -6.85 -4.99 24.31
C MET A 733 -5.70 -4.83 25.30
N ALA A 734 -5.16 -3.63 25.52
CA ALA A 734 -4.23 -3.40 26.62
C ALA A 734 -4.80 -3.89 27.95
N TRP A 735 -6.08 -3.56 28.20
CA TRP A 735 -6.76 -3.95 29.42
C TRP A 735 -7.35 -5.36 29.39
N ARG A 736 -7.86 -5.86 28.25
CA ARG A 736 -8.25 -7.28 28.07
C ARG A 736 -7.09 -8.27 27.95
N CYS A 737 -5.85 -7.80 28.00
CA CYS A 737 -4.69 -8.65 28.27
C CYS A 737 -4.26 -8.57 29.74
N TYR A 738 -4.75 -7.58 30.52
CA TYR A 738 -4.48 -7.41 31.95
C TYR A 738 -5.54 -8.07 32.85
N THR A 739 -6.71 -8.40 32.29
CA THR A 739 -7.75 -9.29 32.83
C THR A 739 -7.85 -10.55 31.97
#